data_AF-A0A966B0D7-F1
#
_entry.id   AF-A0A966B0D7-F1
#
_cell.length_a   1.000
_cell.length_b   1.000
_cell.length_c   1.000
_cell.angle_alpha   90.00
_cell.angle_beta   90.00
_cell.angle_gamma   90.00
#
_symmetry.space_group_name_H-M   'P 1'
#
loop_
_entity.id
_entity.type
_entity.pdbx_description
1 polymer ?
#
loop_
_entity_poly.entity_id
_entity_poly.type
_entity_poly.pdbx_seq_one_letter_code
_entity_poly.pdbx_strand_id
1 'polypeptide(L)'
;MKFSEISVHRPWLAIALLAIISGFSFYGNLSERGDRNIKSSRAKTDYEFTKKVSREFGPDGSEVLILITHKNDNGDLFEKGTANSYKNLLKAIRQIPTVSRAFSFDQIPAYGIGLFKLPLFPDKNDSDAQRKACRKRALNHPIVSGNLLSADARTSLVPLSLKRTKNQNIPAVLSLIRIEATKALKGSNLEAKLTGRVPIDIARREAMKTEKLRFQIIGYVLSAILALIFFRGLVMTLIVTLPPAIGVFWTIGMLGFTHERLNSLSMVIMPIILTMIGFTNAAHIVFQFRRELSEGSSAKESMAASMRKLGLPCMLSALTTAAGFASLTVAEANMISDFGRDCAVGTLITFMAVVLLLPLLGLLPFKHKIETEKKSLQLGSAPGKEFFLRFIGLVIKRSKWVVTVSVILTILFGWLTSTLKPDMYLLNQLPDKSESGEALIEADKSLGGIQAIRIVAEWESDDSDPVPIIASIEEMIKEEKLLSQPLSIRGVLSSLPGLGKDLSSRMPLLKRAPPDLIKPLYRPELKKAVVITRIQDLGVAQYTPVYERLENKLKKLKAKHPDYEFGLAGGAVGWGRYVHRMLNDLARSLAAAAIIILIMITIAYRSLRIGLIAMIPNLFPLLACAAVLAAFELPLSLEIVCAFTICLGIAADDAIHFLSRYQAERKNGLNIDQALECSLLRVGQVLIATTVVMLCGLGSVLFSSLPMYRAFTAVACATLSTALIADLIILPALLKLFHNKKV
;
A
#
# COMPACT_ATOMS: atom_id res chain seq x y z
N MET A 1 -28.55 -32.92 9.28
CA MET A 1 -28.38 -32.25 7.97
C MET A 1 -27.28 -31.21 8.14
N LYS A 2 -26.18 -31.29 7.40
CA LYS A 2 -25.08 -30.32 7.55
C LYS A 2 -25.50 -28.99 6.90
N PHE A 3 -25.00 -27.85 7.40
CA PHE A 3 -25.30 -26.52 6.85
C PHE A 3 -25.09 -26.44 5.33
N SER A 4 -24.07 -27.14 4.83
CA SER A 4 -23.74 -27.27 3.41
C SER A 4 -24.80 -27.94 2.53
N GLU A 5 -25.79 -28.64 3.11
CA GLU A 5 -26.83 -29.36 2.35
C GLU A 5 -28.17 -28.63 2.33
N ILE A 6 -28.31 -27.54 3.10
CA ILE A 6 -29.56 -26.77 3.23
C ILE A 6 -30.04 -26.32 1.85
N SER A 7 -29.15 -25.75 1.03
CA SER A 7 -29.46 -25.27 -0.32
C SER A 7 -29.93 -26.37 -1.27
N VAL A 8 -29.50 -27.62 -1.06
CA VAL A 8 -29.86 -28.76 -1.92
C VAL A 8 -31.21 -29.37 -1.51
N HIS A 9 -31.49 -29.43 -0.20
CA HIS A 9 -32.68 -30.12 0.32
C HIS A 9 -33.86 -29.16 0.57
N ARG A 10 -33.57 -27.89 0.87
CA ARG A 10 -34.56 -26.82 1.10
C ARG A 10 -34.20 -25.55 0.32
N PRO A 11 -34.33 -25.57 -1.03
CA PRO A 11 -33.92 -24.45 -1.87
C PRO A 11 -34.66 -23.14 -1.57
N TRP A 12 -35.92 -23.20 -1.13
CA TRP A 12 -36.71 -22.03 -0.77
C TRP A 12 -36.13 -21.26 0.44
N LEU A 13 -35.59 -21.96 1.44
CA LEU A 13 -34.91 -21.32 2.57
C LEU A 13 -33.63 -20.61 2.12
N ALA A 14 -32.86 -21.25 1.24
CA ALA A 14 -31.64 -20.66 0.70
C ALA A 14 -31.96 -19.42 -0.15
N ILE A 15 -33.02 -19.44 -0.97
CA ILE A 15 -33.49 -18.28 -1.74
C ILE A 15 -33.93 -17.15 -0.81
N ALA A 16 -34.68 -17.44 0.25
CA ALA A 16 -35.09 -16.43 1.23
C ALA A 16 -33.88 -15.77 1.91
N LEU A 17 -32.90 -16.57 2.35
CA LEU A 17 -31.65 -16.06 2.93
C LEU A 17 -30.85 -15.21 1.93
N LEU A 18 -30.74 -15.66 0.67
CA LEU A 18 -30.08 -14.92 -0.40
C LEU A 18 -30.74 -13.55 -0.62
N ALA A 19 -32.08 -13.51 -0.66
CA ALA A 19 -32.84 -12.26 -0.84
C ALA A 19 -32.63 -11.30 0.34
N ILE A 20 -32.71 -11.79 1.58
CA ILE A 20 -32.49 -10.99 2.80
C ILE A 20 -31.08 -10.39 2.81
N ILE A 21 -30.06 -11.24 2.61
CA ILE A 21 -28.66 -10.80 2.66
C ILE A 21 -28.36 -9.82 1.51
N SER A 22 -28.90 -10.08 0.32
CA SER A 22 -28.73 -9.18 -0.84
C SER A 22 -29.42 -7.84 -0.61
N GLY A 23 -30.63 -7.82 -0.05
CA GLY A 23 -31.34 -6.59 0.30
C GLY A 23 -30.59 -5.76 1.35
N PHE A 24 -30.11 -6.41 2.41
CA PHE A 24 -29.30 -5.75 3.44
C PHE A 24 -27.99 -5.18 2.86
N SER A 25 -27.32 -5.96 2.02
CA SER A 25 -26.08 -5.54 1.36
C SER A 25 -26.31 -4.40 0.37
N PHE A 26 -27.44 -4.39 -0.34
CA PHE A 26 -27.81 -3.28 -1.22
C PHE A 26 -27.96 -1.97 -0.43
N TYR A 27 -28.66 -2.00 0.70
CA TYR A 27 -28.79 -0.83 1.58
C TYR A 27 -27.44 -0.35 2.15
N GLY A 28 -26.58 -1.29 2.56
CA GLY A 28 -25.23 -0.95 3.03
C GLY A 28 -24.33 -0.35 1.94
N ASN A 29 -24.50 -0.75 0.67
CA ASN A 29 -23.79 -0.12 -0.45
C ASN A 29 -24.21 1.34 -0.68
N LEU A 30 -25.46 1.70 -0.36
CA LEU A 30 -25.98 3.06 -0.47
C LEU A 30 -25.62 3.95 0.74
N SER A 31 -25.16 3.35 1.84
CA SER A 31 -24.87 4.07 3.07
C SER A 31 -23.68 5.03 2.93
N GLU A 32 -23.82 6.24 3.47
CA GLU A 32 -22.73 7.23 3.49
C GLU A 32 -21.56 6.75 4.35
N ARG A 33 -20.33 7.00 3.85
CA ARG A 33 -19.08 6.57 4.50
C ARG A 33 -18.24 7.77 4.93
N GLY A 34 -17.98 7.86 6.22
CA GLY A 34 -17.16 8.90 6.85
C GLY A 34 -15.65 8.59 6.80
N ASP A 35 -14.84 9.62 7.04
CA ASP A 35 -13.41 9.46 7.27
C ASP A 35 -13.16 8.83 8.66
N ARG A 36 -12.23 7.87 8.76
CA ARG A 36 -11.97 7.13 10.02
C ARG A 36 -11.12 7.92 11.02
N ASN A 37 -11.37 7.68 12.31
CA ASN A 37 -10.50 8.11 13.40
C ASN A 37 -9.33 7.13 13.63
N ILE A 38 -8.17 7.65 14.04
CA ILE A 38 -6.97 6.86 14.35
C ILE A 38 -7.19 6.07 15.66
N LYS A 39 -7.03 4.74 15.64
CA LYS A 39 -7.34 3.85 16.78
C LYS A 39 -6.18 3.67 17.79
N SER A 40 -4.91 3.74 17.38
CA SER A 40 -3.76 3.53 18.28
C SER A 40 -3.47 4.73 19.20
N SER A 41 -3.40 4.50 20.52
CA SER A 41 -3.15 5.54 21.53
C SER A 41 -1.76 6.21 21.39
N ARG A 42 -0.72 5.45 21.00
CA ARG A 42 0.65 5.98 20.83
C ARG A 42 0.88 6.60 19.45
N ALA A 43 0.29 6.04 18.38
CA ALA A 43 0.26 6.72 17.09
C ALA A 43 -0.53 8.03 17.18
N LYS A 44 -1.58 8.06 18.03
CA LYS A 44 -2.30 9.28 18.39
C LYS A 44 -1.40 10.26 19.14
N THR A 45 -0.47 9.85 20.00
CA THR A 45 0.46 10.80 20.65
C THR A 45 1.38 11.49 19.64
N ASP A 46 2.07 10.75 18.75
CA ASP A 46 2.95 11.34 17.73
C ASP A 46 2.17 12.19 16.72
N TYR A 47 0.99 11.70 16.32
CA TYR A 47 0.08 12.41 15.42
C TYR A 47 -0.50 13.67 16.07
N GLU A 48 -0.95 13.61 17.32
CA GLU A 48 -1.47 14.77 18.06
C GLU A 48 -0.36 15.78 18.34
N PHE A 49 0.89 15.36 18.59
CA PHE A 49 2.02 16.28 18.70
C PHE A 49 2.28 16.99 17.37
N THR A 50 2.37 16.24 16.26
CA THR A 50 2.54 16.79 14.90
C THR A 50 1.38 17.72 14.53
N LYS A 51 0.15 17.34 14.87
CA LYS A 51 -1.07 18.12 14.64
C LYS A 51 -1.13 19.36 15.52
N LYS A 52 -0.65 19.29 16.77
CA LYS A 52 -0.50 20.42 17.69
C LYS A 52 0.47 21.43 17.08
N VAL A 53 1.67 21.00 16.68
CA VAL A 53 2.66 21.85 16.01
C VAL A 53 2.08 22.44 14.71
N SER A 54 1.38 21.65 13.91
CA SER A 54 0.71 22.12 12.70
C SER A 54 -0.42 23.14 12.96
N ARG A 55 -1.11 23.07 14.11
CA ARG A 55 -2.11 24.09 14.52
C ARG A 55 -1.43 25.38 14.98
N GLU A 56 -0.33 25.29 15.71
CA GLU A 56 0.41 26.42 16.27
C GLU A 56 1.20 27.20 15.18
N PHE A 57 1.90 26.48 14.31
CA PHE A 57 2.82 27.04 13.30
C PHE A 57 2.27 27.00 11.87
N GLY A 58 1.10 26.42 11.65
CA GLY A 58 0.55 26.14 10.32
C GLY A 58 1.02 24.79 9.78
N PRO A 59 0.45 24.29 8.65
CA PRO A 59 0.73 22.95 8.12
C PRO A 59 2.23 22.72 7.87
N ASP A 60 2.69 21.47 7.95
CA ASP A 60 4.09 21.00 7.80
C ASP A 60 4.66 21.18 6.38
N GLY A 61 4.72 22.43 5.93
CA GLY A 61 4.90 22.81 4.53
C GLY A 61 3.58 23.34 3.94
N SER A 62 3.64 23.83 2.71
CA SER A 62 2.43 24.28 2.03
C SER A 62 1.62 23.07 1.61
N GLU A 63 0.32 23.08 1.94
CA GLU A 63 -0.60 22.02 1.53
C GLU A 63 -0.59 21.82 0.00
N VAL A 64 -0.35 22.90 -0.73
CA VAL A 64 -0.15 22.94 -2.17
C VAL A 64 1.16 23.69 -2.45
N LEU A 65 2.02 23.10 -3.28
CA LEU A 65 3.26 23.69 -3.75
C LEU A 65 3.20 23.80 -5.27
N ILE A 66 3.63 24.92 -5.83
CA ILE A 66 3.92 25.04 -7.26
C ILE A 66 5.44 25.04 -7.41
N LEU A 67 5.95 24.11 -8.20
CA LEU A 67 7.32 24.11 -8.65
C LEU A 67 7.37 24.80 -10.02
N ILE A 68 8.10 25.90 -10.12
CA ILE A 68 8.31 26.66 -11.35
C ILE A 68 9.73 26.42 -11.81
N THR A 69 9.89 25.79 -12.97
CA THR A 69 11.19 25.34 -13.47
C THR A 69 11.44 25.85 -14.87
N HIS A 70 12.69 26.18 -15.17
CA HIS A 70 13.12 26.46 -16.54
C HIS A 70 13.25 25.15 -17.36
N LYS A 71 12.60 25.11 -18.53
CA LYS A 71 12.57 23.92 -19.40
C LYS A 71 13.95 23.49 -19.90
N ASN A 72 14.83 24.46 -20.17
CA ASN A 72 16.23 24.20 -20.50
C ASN A 72 17.05 23.93 -19.24
N ASP A 73 17.92 22.94 -19.27
CA ASP A 73 18.76 22.53 -18.12
C ASP A 73 19.75 23.61 -17.70
N ASN A 74 20.23 24.42 -18.64
CA ASN A 74 21.14 25.55 -18.36
C ASN A 74 20.42 26.90 -18.24
N GLY A 75 19.09 26.91 -18.16
CA GLY A 75 18.33 28.16 -18.16
C GLY A 75 18.17 28.79 -16.79
N ASP A 76 17.84 30.08 -16.79
CA ASP A 76 17.84 30.91 -15.59
C ASP A 76 16.52 31.70 -15.43
N LEU A 77 15.92 31.65 -14.23
CA LEU A 77 14.68 32.37 -13.91
C LEU A 77 14.84 33.90 -13.96
N PHE A 78 16.07 34.41 -13.94
CA PHE A 78 16.39 35.83 -13.97
C PHE A 78 16.59 36.38 -15.39
N GLU A 79 16.51 35.58 -16.45
CA GLU A 79 16.52 36.08 -17.84
C GLU A 79 15.28 36.94 -18.17
N LYS A 80 15.42 37.88 -19.11
CA LYS A 80 14.37 38.89 -19.41
C LYS A 80 13.01 38.28 -19.73
N GLY A 81 12.97 37.27 -20.60
CA GLY A 81 11.73 36.57 -20.96
C GLY A 81 11.16 35.78 -19.78
N THR A 82 12.01 35.04 -19.07
CA THR A 82 11.60 34.11 -18.01
C THR A 82 11.08 34.84 -16.79
N ALA A 83 11.74 35.90 -16.31
CA ALA A 83 11.27 36.62 -15.12
C ALA A 83 9.92 37.34 -15.36
N ASN A 84 9.69 37.82 -16.59
CA ASN A 84 8.39 38.40 -16.95
C ASN A 84 7.29 37.34 -16.91
N SER A 85 7.53 36.16 -17.49
CA SER A 85 6.60 35.03 -17.41
C SER A 85 6.38 34.57 -15.96
N TYR A 86 7.43 34.54 -15.13
CA TYR A 86 7.34 34.20 -13.71
C TYR A 86 6.44 35.17 -12.93
N LYS A 87 6.63 36.49 -13.10
CA LYS A 87 5.77 37.51 -12.46
C LYS A 87 4.33 37.43 -12.96
N ASN A 88 4.11 37.23 -14.25
CA ASN A 88 2.78 37.08 -14.83
C ASN A 88 2.04 35.86 -14.26
N LEU A 89 2.75 34.73 -14.14
CA LEU A 89 2.23 33.51 -13.52
C LEU A 89 1.81 33.76 -12.06
N LEU A 90 2.68 34.34 -11.25
CA LEU A 90 2.35 34.63 -9.85
C LEU A 90 1.17 35.60 -9.73
N LYS A 91 1.10 36.62 -10.59
CA LYS A 91 -0.03 37.54 -10.63
C LYS A 91 -1.34 36.80 -10.96
N ALA A 92 -1.33 35.91 -11.95
CA ALA A 92 -2.50 35.12 -12.32
C ALA A 92 -2.95 34.20 -11.16
N ILE A 93 -2.02 33.49 -10.53
CA ILE A 93 -2.35 32.60 -9.39
C ILE A 93 -2.90 33.39 -8.20
N ARG A 94 -2.31 34.56 -7.87
CA ARG A 94 -2.75 35.42 -6.76
C ARG A 94 -4.14 36.02 -6.99
N GLN A 95 -4.61 36.10 -8.23
CA GLN A 95 -5.95 36.59 -8.58
C GLN A 95 -7.04 35.52 -8.44
N ILE A 96 -6.69 34.25 -8.28
CA ILE A 96 -7.65 33.17 -8.10
C ILE A 96 -8.35 33.35 -6.72
N PRO A 97 -9.69 33.52 -6.64
CA PRO A 97 -10.38 33.87 -5.40
C PRO A 97 -10.18 32.89 -4.24
N THR A 98 -9.95 31.61 -4.57
CA THR A 98 -9.76 30.52 -3.60
C THR A 98 -8.33 30.43 -3.07
N VAL A 99 -7.36 31.07 -3.73
CA VAL A 99 -5.98 31.18 -3.26
C VAL A 99 -5.93 32.31 -2.23
N SER A 100 -5.68 31.98 -0.96
CA SER A 100 -5.45 33.01 0.07
C SER A 100 -4.07 33.63 -0.10
N ARG A 101 -3.08 32.84 -0.53
CA ARG A 101 -1.69 33.26 -0.61
C ARG A 101 -0.90 32.43 -1.61
N ALA A 102 -0.03 33.11 -2.35
CA ALA A 102 1.05 32.50 -3.13
C ALA A 102 2.37 33.20 -2.76
N PHE A 103 3.11 32.60 -1.82
CA PHE A 103 4.32 33.18 -1.26
C PHE A 103 5.52 32.77 -2.10
N SER A 104 6.25 33.76 -2.60
CA SER A 104 7.45 33.58 -3.42
C SER A 104 8.51 34.59 -2.99
N PHE A 105 9.76 34.32 -3.36
CA PHE A 105 10.89 35.16 -3.00
C PHE A 105 10.86 36.56 -3.67
N ASP A 106 9.99 36.78 -4.65
CA ASP A 106 9.71 38.11 -5.23
C ASP A 106 9.16 39.13 -4.21
N GLN A 107 8.54 38.64 -3.13
CA GLN A 107 7.98 39.47 -2.06
C GLN A 107 8.95 39.71 -0.90
N ILE A 108 10.13 39.08 -0.92
CA ILE A 108 11.12 39.19 0.15
C ILE A 108 12.05 40.37 -0.18
N PRO A 109 12.14 41.39 0.68
CA PRO A 109 13.08 42.49 0.48
C PRO A 109 14.49 42.07 0.93
N ALA A 110 15.51 42.46 0.17
CA ALA A 110 16.87 42.63 0.70
C ALA A 110 17.02 44.06 1.25
N TYR A 111 18.02 44.27 2.11
CA TYR A 111 18.33 45.59 2.64
C TYR A 111 19.75 46.00 2.26
N GLY A 112 19.88 47.18 1.67
CA GLY A 112 21.16 47.83 1.41
C GLY A 112 21.63 48.70 2.58
N ILE A 113 22.75 49.40 2.37
CA ILE A 113 23.25 50.42 3.29
C ILE A 113 22.14 51.47 3.51
N GLY A 114 21.87 51.85 4.77
CA GLY A 114 20.85 52.86 5.08
C GLY A 114 19.39 52.38 5.04
N LEU A 115 19.13 51.08 5.23
CA LEU A 115 17.76 50.47 5.24
C LEU A 115 17.00 50.53 3.90
N PHE A 116 17.64 50.90 2.79
CA PHE A 116 16.99 50.87 1.48
C PHE A 116 16.57 49.45 1.09
N LYS A 117 15.29 49.28 0.77
CA LYS A 117 14.75 48.01 0.28
C LYS A 117 15.25 47.77 -1.14
N LEU A 118 15.81 46.59 -1.35
CA LEU A 118 16.42 46.14 -2.57
C LEU A 118 15.66 44.89 -3.06
N PRO A 119 15.14 44.86 -4.30
CA PRO A 119 14.37 43.72 -4.78
C PRO A 119 15.26 42.49 -4.98
N LEU A 120 14.75 41.31 -4.61
CA LEU A 120 15.43 40.04 -4.91
C LEU A 120 15.12 39.53 -6.30
N PHE A 121 14.11 40.07 -7.00
CA PHE A 121 13.71 39.62 -8.33
C PHE A 121 13.49 40.81 -9.28
N PRO A 122 13.96 40.74 -10.54
CA PRO A 122 13.99 41.89 -11.43
C PRO A 122 12.60 42.32 -11.94
N ASP A 123 12.41 43.61 -12.18
CA ASP A 123 11.25 44.20 -12.85
C ASP A 123 11.32 44.12 -14.38
N LYS A 124 10.18 44.39 -15.04
CA LYS A 124 10.00 44.21 -16.49
C LYS A 124 11.01 44.99 -17.33
N ASN A 125 11.37 46.19 -16.85
CA ASN A 125 12.21 47.14 -17.57
C ASN A 125 13.66 47.18 -17.02
N ASP A 126 14.03 46.26 -16.13
CA ASP A 126 15.38 46.21 -15.57
C ASP A 126 16.42 45.83 -16.64
N SER A 127 17.54 46.55 -16.63
CA SER A 127 18.74 46.26 -17.43
C SER A 127 19.41 44.95 -17.01
N ASP A 128 20.18 44.33 -17.90
CA ASP A 128 20.86 43.05 -17.61
C ASP A 128 21.78 43.13 -16.38
N ALA A 129 22.39 44.29 -16.13
CA ALA A 129 23.19 44.54 -14.93
C ALA A 129 22.34 44.48 -13.65
N GLN A 130 21.16 45.11 -13.65
CA GLN A 130 20.22 45.05 -12.52
C GLN A 130 19.71 43.62 -12.29
N ARG A 131 19.44 42.87 -13.36
CA ARG A 131 19.01 41.47 -13.29
C ARG A 131 20.07 40.57 -12.67
N LYS A 132 21.33 40.70 -13.10
CA LYS A 132 22.47 40.00 -12.50
C LYS A 132 22.66 40.36 -11.02
N ALA A 133 22.42 41.62 -10.65
CA ALA A 133 22.45 42.04 -9.25
C ALA A 133 21.31 41.43 -8.43
N CYS A 134 20.08 41.37 -8.95
CA CYS A 134 18.96 40.64 -8.33
C CYS A 134 19.31 39.16 -8.12
N ARG A 135 19.82 38.49 -9.16
CA ARG A 135 20.24 37.08 -9.10
C ARG A 135 21.25 36.85 -7.98
N LYS A 136 22.32 37.65 -7.93
CA LYS A 136 23.35 37.55 -6.90
C LYS A 136 22.78 37.76 -5.50
N ARG A 137 21.88 38.74 -5.32
CA ARG A 137 21.22 38.97 -4.03
C ARG A 137 20.34 37.80 -3.62
N ALA A 138 19.53 37.25 -4.53
CA ALA A 138 18.64 36.14 -4.24
C ALA A 138 19.41 34.86 -3.86
N LEU A 139 20.47 34.52 -4.60
CA LEU A 139 21.30 33.34 -4.33
C LEU A 139 22.12 33.45 -3.03
N ASN A 140 22.42 34.67 -2.58
CA ASN A 140 23.10 34.90 -1.31
C ASN A 140 22.12 35.12 -0.14
N HIS A 141 20.80 35.12 -0.40
CA HIS A 141 19.82 35.45 0.63
C HIS A 141 19.54 34.21 1.52
N PRO A 142 19.73 34.31 2.86
CA PRO A 142 19.74 33.14 3.77
C PRO A 142 18.47 32.29 3.80
N ILE A 143 17.32 32.87 3.47
CA ILE A 143 16.01 32.17 3.48
C ILE A 143 15.47 31.86 2.08
N VAL A 144 16.17 32.27 1.01
CA VAL A 144 15.73 32.06 -0.38
C VAL A 144 16.52 30.92 -1.01
N SER A 145 17.85 31.03 -0.99
CA SER A 145 18.74 30.04 -1.57
C SER A 145 18.56 28.68 -0.89
N GLY A 146 18.39 27.64 -1.71
CA GLY A 146 18.14 26.27 -1.23
C GLY A 146 16.74 26.03 -0.66
N ASN A 147 15.93 27.07 -0.40
CA ASN A 147 14.60 26.97 0.22
C ASN A 147 13.44 27.30 -0.73
N LEU A 148 13.52 28.43 -1.44
CA LEU A 148 12.52 28.90 -2.42
C LEU A 148 13.09 28.99 -3.84
N LEU A 149 14.42 28.95 -3.97
CA LEU A 149 15.16 29.04 -5.22
C LEU A 149 16.33 28.05 -5.18
N SER A 150 16.50 27.26 -6.23
CA SER A 150 17.62 26.33 -6.38
C SER A 150 18.95 27.08 -6.53
N ALA A 151 20.07 26.40 -6.21
CA ALA A 151 21.39 27.01 -6.21
C ALA A 151 21.85 27.51 -7.60
N ASP A 152 21.31 26.92 -8.66
CA ASP A 152 21.54 27.30 -10.07
C ASP A 152 20.59 28.42 -10.56
N ALA A 153 19.62 28.84 -9.75
CA ALA A 153 18.54 29.76 -10.10
C ALA A 153 17.59 29.27 -11.21
N ARG A 154 17.52 27.96 -11.47
CA ARG A 154 16.67 27.33 -12.48
C ARG A 154 15.25 27.04 -11.99
N THR A 155 15.11 26.69 -10.71
CA THR A 155 13.90 26.12 -10.12
C THR A 155 13.48 26.92 -8.90
N SER A 156 12.19 27.26 -8.82
CA SER A 156 11.60 27.96 -7.69
C SER A 156 10.43 27.20 -7.10
N LEU A 157 10.35 27.18 -5.77
CA LEU A 157 9.26 26.59 -5.02
C LEU A 157 8.34 27.69 -4.48
N VAL A 158 7.05 27.60 -4.82
CA VAL A 158 6.04 28.58 -4.44
C VAL A 158 4.96 27.92 -3.56
N PRO A 159 5.11 28.06 -2.23
CA PRO A 159 4.06 27.85 -1.24
C PRO A 159 2.70 28.48 -1.58
N LEU A 160 1.66 27.67 -1.70
CA LEU A 160 0.28 28.14 -1.79
C LEU A 160 -0.53 27.84 -0.52
N SER A 161 -1.34 28.81 -0.11
CA SER A 161 -2.39 28.63 0.89
C SER A 161 -3.75 28.82 0.23
N LEU A 162 -4.70 27.93 0.57
CA LEU A 162 -6.06 27.97 0.05
C LEU A 162 -7.04 28.46 1.14
N LYS A 163 -8.02 29.28 0.77
CA LYS A 163 -9.19 29.57 1.61
C LYS A 163 -10.13 28.37 1.55
N ARG A 164 -10.15 27.55 2.61
CA ARG A 164 -11.06 26.40 2.71
C ARG A 164 -12.49 26.85 3.02
N THR A 165 -13.44 26.46 2.18
CA THR A 165 -14.88 26.50 2.51
C THR A 165 -15.41 25.07 2.69
N LYS A 166 -16.45 24.88 3.52
CA LYS A 166 -16.94 23.54 3.92
C LYS A 166 -17.30 22.61 2.74
N ASN A 167 -17.72 23.16 1.60
CA ASN A 167 -18.15 22.41 0.42
C ASN A 167 -17.24 22.60 -0.81
N GLN A 168 -15.98 22.99 -0.61
CA GLN A 168 -15.09 23.30 -1.72
C GLN A 168 -14.63 22.03 -2.46
N ASN A 169 -14.84 21.99 -3.78
CA ASN A 169 -14.27 20.95 -4.63
C ASN A 169 -12.78 21.25 -4.88
N ILE A 170 -11.91 20.71 -4.02
CA ILE A 170 -10.46 20.93 -4.09
C ILE A 170 -9.85 20.48 -5.43
N PRO A 171 -10.20 19.31 -6.00
CA PRO A 171 -9.78 18.96 -7.36
C PRO A 171 -10.07 20.05 -8.39
N ALA A 172 -11.27 20.64 -8.37
CA ALA A 172 -11.64 21.73 -9.28
C ALA A 172 -10.76 22.98 -9.09
N VAL A 173 -10.40 23.31 -7.85
CA VAL A 173 -9.48 24.41 -7.53
C VAL A 173 -8.08 24.14 -8.07
N LEU A 174 -7.56 22.92 -7.91
CA LEU A 174 -6.24 22.56 -8.46
C LEU A 174 -6.25 22.62 -9.99
N SER A 175 -7.30 22.15 -10.66
CA SER A 175 -7.43 22.28 -12.11
C SER A 175 -7.48 23.74 -12.56
N LEU A 176 -8.16 24.63 -11.83
CA LEU A 176 -8.16 26.06 -12.13
C LEU A 176 -6.75 26.66 -12.03
N ILE A 177 -6.00 26.30 -10.99
CA ILE A 177 -4.59 26.71 -10.83
C ILE A 177 -3.75 26.24 -12.03
N ARG A 178 -3.91 24.99 -12.47
CA ARG A 178 -3.21 24.45 -13.65
C ARG A 178 -3.54 25.21 -14.93
N ILE A 179 -4.83 25.51 -15.15
CA ILE A 179 -5.29 26.23 -16.34
C ILE A 179 -4.69 27.64 -16.38
N GLU A 180 -4.80 28.39 -15.28
CA GLU A 180 -4.23 29.74 -15.21
C GLU A 180 -2.70 29.72 -15.31
N ALA A 181 -2.04 28.72 -14.72
CA ALA A 181 -0.60 28.56 -14.84
C ALA A 181 -0.18 28.29 -16.30
N THR A 182 -0.85 27.35 -16.97
CA THR A 182 -0.57 27.01 -18.38
C THR A 182 -0.82 28.19 -19.30
N LYS A 183 -1.89 28.95 -19.06
CA LYS A 183 -2.22 30.17 -19.80
C LYS A 183 -1.17 31.25 -19.61
N ALA A 184 -0.73 31.49 -18.38
CA ALA A 184 0.28 32.50 -18.06
C ALA A 184 1.68 32.15 -18.61
N LEU A 185 1.98 30.86 -18.77
CA LEU A 185 3.26 30.36 -19.27
C LEU A 185 3.27 30.03 -20.77
N LYS A 186 2.17 30.28 -21.50
CA LYS A 186 2.09 30.00 -22.94
C LYS A 186 3.17 30.78 -23.71
N GLY A 187 3.97 30.06 -24.50
CA GLY A 187 5.09 30.64 -25.27
C GLY A 187 6.34 30.97 -24.44
N SER A 188 6.38 30.58 -23.15
CA SER A 188 7.55 30.77 -22.29
C SER A 188 8.41 29.51 -22.16
N ASN A 189 9.66 29.72 -21.74
CA ASN A 189 10.60 28.66 -21.38
C ASN A 189 10.41 28.13 -19.96
N LEU A 190 9.31 28.50 -19.28
CA LEU A 190 8.99 28.01 -17.95
C LEU A 190 7.93 26.93 -18.01
N GLU A 191 7.99 26.02 -17.05
CA GLU A 191 6.93 25.09 -16.70
C GLU A 191 6.55 25.26 -15.23
N ALA A 192 5.29 24.97 -14.91
CA ALA A 192 4.78 24.99 -13.54
C ALA A 192 4.08 23.66 -13.25
N LYS A 193 4.50 22.97 -12.19
CA LYS A 193 3.93 21.67 -11.78
C LYS A 193 3.47 21.73 -10.34
N LEU A 194 2.31 21.15 -10.06
CA LEU A 194 1.75 21.07 -8.70
C LEU A 194 2.24 19.85 -7.93
N THR A 195 2.69 20.08 -6.70
CA THR A 195 3.06 19.03 -5.75
C THR A 195 2.69 19.44 -4.31
N GLY A 196 3.18 18.70 -3.33
CA GLY A 196 2.81 18.85 -1.92
C GLY A 196 1.64 17.95 -1.55
N ARG A 197 1.24 18.01 -0.28
CA ARG A 197 0.34 17.03 0.33
C ARG A 197 -1.00 16.88 -0.42
N VAL A 198 -1.64 17.98 -0.78
CA VAL A 198 -2.99 17.98 -1.37
C VAL A 198 -2.97 17.51 -2.83
N PRO A 199 -2.09 18.01 -3.74
CA PRO A 199 -2.01 17.48 -5.09
C PRO A 199 -1.61 16.01 -5.14
N ILE A 200 -0.66 15.56 -4.29
CA ILE A 200 -0.26 14.16 -4.14
C ILE A 200 -1.45 13.29 -3.73
N ASP A 201 -2.19 13.71 -2.69
CA ASP A 201 -3.36 12.98 -2.21
C ASP A 201 -4.47 12.88 -3.28
N ILE A 202 -4.69 13.94 -4.06
CA ILE A 202 -5.68 13.96 -5.14
C ILE A 202 -5.25 13.06 -6.29
N ALA A 203 -4.00 13.19 -6.77
CA ALA A 203 -3.47 12.34 -7.85
C ALA A 203 -3.58 10.86 -7.51
N ARG A 204 -3.21 10.49 -6.27
CA ARG A 204 -3.37 9.13 -5.75
C ARG A 204 -4.84 8.70 -5.72
N ARG A 205 -5.76 9.52 -5.20
CA ARG A 205 -7.19 9.20 -5.12
C ARG A 205 -7.85 9.05 -6.48
N GLU A 206 -7.50 9.89 -7.46
CA GLU A 206 -8.02 9.81 -8.83
C GLU A 206 -7.56 8.54 -9.53
N ALA A 207 -6.28 8.20 -9.42
CA ALA A 207 -5.77 6.92 -9.93
C ALA A 207 -6.49 5.73 -9.30
N MET A 208 -6.64 5.71 -7.97
CA MET A 208 -7.36 4.63 -7.28
C MET A 208 -8.82 4.49 -7.74
N LYS A 209 -9.54 5.59 -7.96
CA LYS A 209 -10.93 5.56 -8.46
C LYS A 209 -11.03 4.91 -9.84
N THR A 210 -10.14 5.30 -10.75
CA THR A 210 -10.10 4.77 -12.11
C THR A 210 -9.68 3.30 -12.12
N GLU A 211 -8.69 2.93 -11.31
CA GLU A 211 -8.15 1.58 -11.24
C GLU A 211 -9.12 0.59 -10.58
N LYS A 212 -9.89 1.02 -9.57
CA LYS A 212 -10.91 0.20 -8.88
C LYS A 212 -11.82 -0.51 -9.89
N LEU A 213 -12.49 0.27 -10.75
CA LEU A 213 -13.46 -0.28 -11.69
C LEU A 213 -12.76 -1.10 -12.77
N ARG A 214 -11.63 -0.60 -13.28
CA ARG A 214 -10.86 -1.25 -14.35
C ARG A 214 -10.40 -2.65 -13.96
N PHE A 215 -9.71 -2.81 -12.83
CA PHE A 215 -9.17 -4.12 -12.45
C PHE A 215 -10.23 -5.07 -11.94
N GLN A 216 -11.31 -4.57 -11.33
CA GLN A 216 -12.44 -5.42 -10.95
C GLN A 216 -13.12 -6.02 -12.19
N ILE A 217 -13.39 -5.23 -13.23
CA ILE A 217 -13.98 -5.73 -14.49
C ILE A 217 -13.03 -6.73 -15.16
N ILE A 218 -11.73 -6.39 -15.27
CA ILE A 218 -10.75 -7.29 -15.88
C ILE A 218 -10.67 -8.61 -15.11
N GLY A 219 -10.63 -8.57 -13.77
CA GLY A 219 -10.61 -9.77 -12.93
C GLY A 219 -11.83 -10.66 -13.15
N TYR A 220 -13.04 -10.09 -13.20
CA TYR A 220 -14.27 -10.86 -13.46
C TYR A 220 -14.29 -11.45 -14.87
N VAL A 221 -13.98 -10.66 -15.90
CA VAL A 221 -13.95 -11.12 -17.29
C VAL A 221 -12.92 -12.23 -17.46
N LEU A 222 -11.73 -12.07 -16.90
CA LEU A 222 -10.65 -13.05 -17.01
C LEU A 222 -11.00 -14.34 -16.26
N SER A 223 -11.61 -14.25 -15.07
CA SER A 223 -12.13 -15.42 -14.36
C SER A 223 -13.21 -16.17 -15.17
N ALA A 224 -14.09 -15.45 -15.86
CA ALA A 224 -15.12 -16.02 -16.72
C ALA A 224 -14.53 -16.68 -17.98
N ILE A 225 -13.53 -16.06 -18.60
CA ILE A 225 -12.82 -16.64 -19.76
C ILE A 225 -12.12 -17.93 -19.35
N LEU A 226 -11.38 -17.93 -18.23
CA LEU A 226 -10.67 -19.12 -17.77
C LEU A 226 -11.63 -20.21 -17.31
N ALA A 227 -12.73 -19.85 -16.64
CA ALA A 227 -13.81 -20.77 -16.35
C ALA A 227 -14.41 -21.38 -17.62
N LEU A 228 -14.62 -20.59 -18.67
CA LEU A 228 -15.13 -21.08 -19.94
C LEU A 228 -14.16 -22.07 -20.59
N ILE A 229 -12.85 -21.82 -20.48
CA ILE A 229 -11.79 -22.72 -20.97
C ILE A 229 -11.79 -24.04 -20.18
N PHE A 230 -11.81 -23.99 -18.84
CA PHE A 230 -11.73 -25.17 -17.98
C PHE A 230 -13.02 -25.99 -17.96
N PHE A 231 -14.17 -25.32 -17.89
CA PHE A 231 -15.48 -25.96 -17.76
C PHE A 231 -16.20 -26.17 -19.10
N ARG A 232 -15.74 -25.55 -20.19
CA ARG A 232 -16.23 -25.74 -21.58
C ARG A 232 -17.74 -25.59 -21.73
N GLY A 233 -18.35 -24.67 -20.98
CA GLY A 233 -19.78 -24.43 -21.05
C GLY A 233 -20.19 -23.16 -20.31
N LEU A 234 -21.09 -22.38 -20.93
CA LEU A 234 -21.56 -21.11 -20.38
C LEU A 234 -22.30 -21.29 -19.05
N VAL A 235 -23.11 -22.34 -18.93
CA VAL A 235 -23.86 -22.64 -17.69
C VAL A 235 -22.90 -22.94 -16.54
N MET A 236 -21.90 -23.81 -16.75
CA MET A 236 -20.91 -24.14 -15.72
C MET A 236 -20.03 -22.94 -15.35
N THR A 237 -19.72 -22.10 -16.33
CA THR A 237 -19.02 -20.83 -16.12
C THR A 237 -19.82 -19.93 -15.18
N LEU A 238 -21.12 -19.74 -15.45
CA LEU A 238 -21.99 -18.94 -14.57
C LEU A 238 -22.13 -19.54 -13.17
N ILE A 239 -22.26 -20.87 -13.06
CA ILE A 239 -22.33 -21.57 -11.77
C ILE A 239 -21.08 -21.30 -10.92
N VAL A 240 -19.90 -21.23 -11.54
CA VAL A 240 -18.64 -21.06 -10.81
C VAL A 240 -18.30 -19.59 -10.52
N THR A 241 -18.63 -18.65 -11.42
CA THR A 241 -18.23 -17.24 -11.29
C THR A 241 -19.26 -16.33 -10.64
N LEU A 242 -20.55 -16.64 -10.72
CA LEU A 242 -21.60 -15.78 -10.16
C LEU A 242 -21.60 -15.77 -8.61
N PRO A 243 -21.45 -16.91 -7.91
CA PRO A 243 -21.40 -16.92 -6.44
C PRO A 243 -20.29 -16.04 -5.83
N PRO A 244 -19.01 -16.09 -6.28
CA PRO A 244 -17.99 -15.20 -5.74
C PRO A 244 -18.28 -13.72 -6.03
N ALA A 245 -18.82 -13.39 -7.21
CA ALA A 245 -19.18 -12.00 -7.53
C ALA A 245 -20.28 -11.45 -6.60
N ILE A 246 -21.30 -12.27 -6.30
CA ILE A 246 -22.34 -11.94 -5.32
C ILE A 246 -21.74 -11.84 -3.90
N GLY A 247 -20.81 -12.73 -3.55
CA GLY A 247 -20.10 -12.68 -2.27
C GLY A 247 -19.31 -11.39 -2.05
N VAL A 248 -18.65 -10.89 -3.09
CA VAL A 248 -17.97 -9.58 -3.07
C VAL A 248 -18.97 -8.43 -2.96
N PHE A 249 -20.09 -8.49 -3.69
CA PHE A 249 -21.15 -7.49 -3.57
C PHE A 249 -21.72 -7.44 -2.13
N TRP A 250 -21.95 -8.60 -1.52
CA TRP A 250 -22.37 -8.72 -0.13
C TRP A 250 -21.33 -8.15 0.83
N THR A 251 -20.06 -8.46 0.61
CA THR A 251 -18.96 -7.96 1.44
C THR A 251 -18.92 -6.44 1.44
N ILE A 252 -18.92 -5.80 0.26
CA ILE A 252 -18.85 -4.34 0.15
C ILE A 252 -20.09 -3.70 0.79
N GLY A 253 -21.26 -4.32 0.66
CA GLY A 253 -22.51 -3.89 1.27
C GLY A 253 -22.48 -3.96 2.79
N MET A 254 -22.14 -5.13 3.34
CA MET A 254 -22.02 -5.34 4.79
C MET A 254 -21.00 -4.41 5.43
N LEU A 255 -19.85 -4.19 4.77
CA LEU A 255 -18.85 -3.23 5.25
C LEU A 255 -19.36 -1.78 5.21
N GLY A 256 -20.39 -1.46 4.41
CA GLY A 256 -21.03 -0.14 4.40
C GLY A 256 -21.66 0.26 5.73
N PHE A 257 -22.14 -0.71 6.51
CA PHE A 257 -22.72 -0.48 7.85
C PHE A 257 -21.68 -0.14 8.92
N THR A 258 -20.39 -0.33 8.62
CA THR A 258 -19.34 0.15 9.54
C THR A 258 -19.24 1.68 9.53
N HIS A 259 -19.86 2.36 8.57
CA HIS A 259 -19.76 3.81 8.31
C HIS A 259 -18.33 4.31 8.06
N GLU A 260 -17.37 3.39 7.93
CA GLU A 260 -15.98 3.66 7.72
C GLU A 260 -15.64 3.62 6.21
N ARG A 261 -14.85 4.56 5.70
CA ARG A 261 -14.30 4.47 4.33
C ARG A 261 -13.37 3.26 4.18
N LEU A 262 -13.44 2.60 3.02
CA LEU A 262 -12.46 1.58 2.65
C LEU A 262 -11.12 2.25 2.37
N ASN A 263 -10.04 1.66 2.87
CA ASN A 263 -8.70 2.12 2.57
C ASN A 263 -8.29 1.75 1.12
N SER A 264 -7.10 2.19 0.70
CA SER A 264 -6.57 1.97 -0.66
C SER A 264 -6.55 0.48 -1.07
N LEU A 265 -6.03 -0.39 -0.19
CA LEU A 265 -5.94 -1.83 -0.46
C LEU A 265 -7.34 -2.48 -0.49
N SER A 266 -8.22 -2.15 0.48
CA SER A 266 -9.59 -2.70 0.54
C SER A 266 -10.43 -2.26 -0.65
N MET A 267 -10.13 -1.09 -1.24
CA MET A 267 -10.89 -0.56 -2.36
C MET A 267 -10.59 -1.29 -3.68
N VAL A 268 -9.32 -1.66 -3.94
CA VAL A 268 -8.88 -2.22 -5.22
C VAL A 268 -8.56 -3.72 -5.12
N ILE A 269 -7.76 -4.11 -4.13
CA ILE A 269 -7.18 -5.47 -4.04
C ILE A 269 -8.17 -6.48 -3.43
N MET A 270 -8.89 -6.10 -2.37
CA MET A 270 -9.82 -7.02 -1.68
C MET A 270 -10.87 -7.64 -2.62
N PRO A 271 -11.61 -6.89 -3.46
CA PRO A 271 -12.59 -7.48 -4.37
C PRO A 271 -11.99 -8.54 -5.30
N ILE A 272 -10.76 -8.33 -5.78
CA ILE A 272 -10.09 -9.26 -6.70
C ILE A 272 -9.74 -10.54 -5.96
N ILE A 273 -9.08 -10.44 -4.80
CA ILE A 273 -8.67 -11.61 -4.00
C ILE A 273 -9.88 -12.42 -3.55
N LEU A 274 -10.93 -11.77 -3.04
CA LEU A 274 -12.15 -12.46 -2.60
C LEU A 274 -12.85 -13.18 -3.77
N THR A 275 -12.85 -12.56 -4.96
CA THR A 275 -13.36 -13.22 -6.16
C THR A 275 -12.57 -14.48 -6.47
N MET A 276 -11.24 -14.44 -6.42
CA MET A 276 -10.38 -15.59 -6.72
C MET A 276 -10.48 -16.71 -5.67
N ILE A 277 -10.56 -16.38 -4.38
CA ILE A 277 -10.77 -17.37 -3.29
C ILE A 277 -12.14 -18.02 -3.42
N GLY A 278 -13.19 -17.21 -3.66
CA GLY A 278 -14.54 -17.75 -3.86
C GLY A 278 -14.65 -18.59 -5.14
N PHE A 279 -13.96 -18.18 -6.21
CA PHE A 279 -13.83 -18.97 -7.44
C PHE A 279 -13.16 -20.32 -7.18
N THR A 280 -12.08 -20.34 -6.41
CA THR A 280 -11.35 -21.58 -6.06
C THR A 280 -12.27 -22.57 -5.33
N ASN A 281 -12.97 -22.09 -4.31
CA ASN A 281 -13.97 -22.89 -3.59
C ASN A 281 -15.09 -23.39 -4.50
N ALA A 282 -15.63 -22.52 -5.35
CA ALA A 282 -16.67 -22.89 -6.30
C ALA A 282 -16.17 -23.93 -7.31
N ALA A 283 -14.94 -23.77 -7.83
CA ALA A 283 -14.34 -24.64 -8.82
C ALA A 283 -14.15 -26.06 -8.26
N HIS A 284 -13.65 -26.21 -7.03
CA HIS A 284 -13.54 -27.52 -6.37
C HIS A 284 -14.89 -28.24 -6.33
N ILE A 285 -15.95 -27.54 -5.90
CA ILE A 285 -17.30 -28.10 -5.82
C ILE A 285 -17.84 -28.46 -7.22
N VAL A 286 -17.68 -27.58 -8.21
CA VAL A 286 -18.16 -27.80 -9.58
C VAL A 286 -17.43 -28.93 -10.29
N PHE A 287 -16.11 -29.08 -10.09
CA PHE A 287 -15.35 -30.22 -10.62
C PHE A 287 -15.88 -31.55 -10.08
N GLN A 288 -16.17 -31.61 -8.78
CA GLN A 288 -16.77 -32.80 -8.16
C GLN A 288 -18.20 -33.03 -8.66
N PHE A 289 -18.99 -31.98 -8.81
CA PHE A 289 -20.35 -32.03 -9.33
C PHE A 289 -20.40 -32.61 -10.75
N ARG A 290 -19.52 -32.13 -11.64
CA ARG A 290 -19.39 -32.68 -13.01
C ARG A 290 -19.02 -34.16 -12.99
N ARG A 291 -18.15 -34.60 -12.08
CA ARG A 291 -17.77 -36.00 -11.97
C ARG A 291 -18.95 -36.88 -11.58
N GLU A 292 -19.70 -36.50 -10.54
CA GLU A 292 -20.88 -37.28 -10.11
C GLU A 292 -21.96 -37.33 -11.19
N LEU A 293 -22.16 -36.24 -11.94
CA LEU A 293 -23.08 -36.23 -13.09
C LEU A 293 -22.61 -37.17 -14.21
N SER A 294 -21.29 -37.22 -14.48
CA SER A 294 -20.73 -38.14 -15.49
C SER A 294 -20.85 -39.61 -15.11
N GLU A 295 -20.96 -39.91 -13.82
CA GLU A 295 -21.21 -41.24 -13.27
C GLU A 295 -22.69 -41.65 -13.39
N GLY A 296 -23.56 -40.78 -13.91
CA GLY A 296 -24.98 -41.07 -14.20
C GLY A 296 -25.96 -40.65 -13.10
N SER A 297 -25.50 -39.96 -12.05
CA SER A 297 -26.35 -39.50 -10.96
C SER A 297 -27.24 -38.31 -11.38
N SER A 298 -28.40 -38.14 -10.74
CA SER A 298 -29.24 -36.96 -10.97
C SER A 298 -28.52 -35.67 -10.53
N ALA A 299 -28.91 -34.50 -11.04
CA ALA A 299 -28.29 -33.23 -10.64
C ALA A 299 -28.39 -32.98 -9.12
N LYS A 300 -29.52 -33.36 -8.51
CA LYS A 300 -29.72 -33.22 -7.06
C LYS A 300 -28.80 -34.11 -6.25
N GLU A 301 -28.68 -35.38 -6.62
CA GLU A 301 -27.80 -36.33 -5.95
C GLU A 301 -26.33 -35.97 -6.14
N SER A 302 -25.95 -35.59 -7.36
CA SER A 302 -24.59 -35.16 -7.71
C SER A 302 -24.15 -33.94 -6.89
N MET A 303 -25.01 -32.94 -6.77
CA MET A 303 -24.73 -31.75 -5.97
C MET A 303 -24.69 -32.08 -4.48
N ALA A 304 -25.62 -32.90 -3.97
CA ALA A 304 -25.59 -33.36 -2.58
C ALA A 304 -24.30 -34.12 -2.25
N ALA A 305 -23.87 -35.04 -3.12
CA ALA A 305 -22.64 -35.80 -2.98
C ALA A 305 -21.41 -34.88 -2.99
N SER A 306 -21.40 -33.87 -3.87
CA SER A 306 -20.32 -32.87 -3.94
C SER A 306 -20.23 -32.04 -2.66
N MET A 307 -21.35 -31.56 -2.13
CA MET A 307 -21.38 -30.82 -0.86
C MET A 307 -20.99 -31.69 0.33
N ARG A 308 -21.33 -33.00 0.34
CA ARG A 308 -20.88 -33.94 1.38
C ARG A 308 -19.37 -34.17 1.37
N LYS A 309 -18.79 -34.29 0.17
CA LYS A 309 -17.35 -34.56 -0.02
C LYS A 309 -16.49 -33.32 0.18
N LEU A 310 -16.93 -32.16 -0.32
CA LEU A 310 -16.11 -30.94 -0.39
C LEU A 310 -16.57 -29.78 0.47
N GLY A 311 -17.79 -29.80 1.01
CA GLY A 311 -18.30 -28.70 1.84
C GLY A 311 -17.46 -28.43 3.09
N LEU A 312 -16.99 -29.49 3.78
CA LEU A 312 -16.12 -29.34 4.95
C LEU A 312 -14.70 -28.86 4.58
N PRO A 313 -14.01 -29.47 3.58
CA PRO A 313 -12.74 -28.94 3.08
C PRO A 313 -12.80 -27.46 2.68
N CYS A 314 -13.80 -27.05 1.90
CA CYS A 314 -13.97 -25.64 1.50
C CYS A 314 -14.27 -24.72 2.71
N MET A 315 -15.03 -25.20 3.70
CA MET A 315 -15.27 -24.43 4.93
C MET A 315 -13.99 -24.24 5.73
N LEU A 316 -13.18 -25.29 5.87
CA LEU A 316 -11.90 -25.23 6.57
C LEU A 316 -10.94 -24.28 5.86
N SER A 317 -10.86 -24.36 4.54
CA SER A 317 -10.14 -23.44 3.66
C SER A 317 -10.56 -21.98 3.87
N ALA A 318 -11.86 -21.70 3.82
CA ALA A 318 -12.38 -20.35 4.02
C ALA A 318 -12.07 -19.82 5.43
N LEU A 319 -12.15 -20.69 6.45
CA LEU A 319 -11.81 -20.34 7.83
C LEU A 319 -10.30 -20.09 8.00
N THR A 320 -9.42 -20.92 7.43
CA THR A 320 -7.96 -20.72 7.53
C THR A 320 -7.52 -19.48 6.79
N THR A 321 -8.11 -19.23 5.62
CA THR A 321 -7.86 -18.01 4.85
C THR A 321 -8.35 -16.77 5.61
N ALA A 322 -9.55 -16.83 6.20
CA ALA A 322 -10.06 -15.75 7.05
C ALA A 322 -9.20 -15.53 8.29
N ALA A 323 -8.69 -16.59 8.92
CA ALA A 323 -7.76 -16.49 10.05
C ALA A 323 -6.40 -15.90 9.65
N GLY A 324 -5.89 -16.26 8.46
CA GLY A 324 -4.72 -15.65 7.86
C GLY A 324 -4.91 -14.14 7.68
N PHE A 325 -6.04 -13.71 7.11
CA PHE A 325 -6.37 -12.28 7.03
C PHE A 325 -6.58 -11.63 8.40
N ALA A 326 -7.21 -12.32 9.34
CA ALA A 326 -7.48 -11.80 10.68
C ALA A 326 -6.18 -11.55 11.47
N SER A 327 -5.10 -12.28 11.19
CA SER A 327 -3.79 -12.03 11.80
C SER A 327 -3.28 -10.59 11.57
N LEU A 328 -3.64 -9.99 10.43
CA LEU A 328 -3.26 -8.62 10.08
C LEU A 328 -3.95 -7.57 10.97
N THR A 329 -5.03 -7.93 11.67
CA THR A 329 -5.75 -7.02 12.59
C THR A 329 -4.93 -6.64 13.83
N VAL A 330 -3.87 -7.40 14.11
CA VAL A 330 -2.92 -7.11 15.20
C VAL A 330 -1.97 -5.96 14.81
N ALA A 331 -1.86 -5.62 13.52
CA ALA A 331 -0.99 -4.54 13.07
C ALA A 331 -1.47 -3.19 13.62
N GLU A 332 -0.56 -2.38 14.18
CA GLU A 332 -0.87 -1.01 14.62
C GLU A 332 -1.34 -0.10 13.45
N ALA A 333 -0.98 -0.50 12.24
CA ALA A 333 -1.32 0.17 11.01
C ALA A 333 -2.81 0.08 10.69
N ASN A 334 -3.57 1.18 10.79
CA ASN A 334 -5.00 1.15 10.44
C ASN A 334 -5.22 0.63 9.01
N MET A 335 -4.40 1.06 8.05
CA MET A 335 -4.52 0.60 6.66
C MET A 335 -4.42 -0.93 6.52
N ILE A 336 -3.58 -1.58 7.33
CA ILE A 336 -3.36 -3.03 7.24
C ILE A 336 -4.36 -3.79 8.08
N SER A 337 -4.56 -3.36 9.33
CA SER A 337 -5.53 -4.00 10.23
C SER A 337 -6.94 -3.96 9.63
N ASP A 338 -7.33 -2.81 9.08
CA ASP A 338 -8.62 -2.66 8.43
C ASP A 338 -8.73 -3.54 7.18
N PHE A 339 -7.68 -3.59 6.35
CA PHE A 339 -7.63 -4.47 5.19
C PHE A 339 -7.74 -5.95 5.57
N GLY A 340 -7.04 -6.37 6.62
CA GLY A 340 -7.10 -7.71 7.20
C GLY A 340 -8.49 -8.08 7.70
N ARG A 341 -9.10 -7.20 8.48
CA ARG A 341 -10.49 -7.35 8.94
C ARG A 341 -11.47 -7.46 7.77
N ASP A 342 -11.38 -6.53 6.82
CA ASP A 342 -12.28 -6.46 5.67
C ASP A 342 -12.16 -7.74 4.82
N CYS A 343 -10.95 -8.25 4.59
CA CYS A 343 -10.71 -9.52 3.88
C CYS A 343 -11.15 -10.75 4.68
N ALA A 344 -10.93 -10.78 6.01
CA ALA A 344 -11.36 -11.89 6.87
C ALA A 344 -12.88 -12.05 6.85
N VAL A 345 -13.60 -10.95 7.09
CA VAL A 345 -15.07 -10.90 7.02
C VAL A 345 -15.54 -11.22 5.60
N GLY A 346 -14.91 -10.61 4.59
CA GLY A 346 -15.25 -10.82 3.19
C GLY A 346 -15.06 -12.26 2.71
N THR A 347 -14.04 -12.97 3.19
CA THR A 347 -13.81 -14.38 2.87
C THR A 347 -14.95 -15.26 3.38
N LEU A 348 -15.40 -15.05 4.62
CA LEU A 348 -16.49 -15.81 5.21
C LEU A 348 -17.83 -15.52 4.52
N ILE A 349 -18.11 -14.24 4.21
CA ILE A 349 -19.31 -13.84 3.46
C ILE A 349 -19.27 -14.44 2.05
N THR A 350 -18.12 -14.42 1.40
CA THR A 350 -17.96 -14.97 0.04
C THR A 350 -18.15 -16.47 0.03
N PHE A 351 -17.58 -17.19 1.01
CA PHE A 351 -17.83 -18.63 1.18
C PHE A 351 -19.32 -18.92 1.44
N MET A 352 -20.00 -18.11 2.25
CA MET A 352 -21.43 -18.22 2.47
C MET A 352 -22.23 -18.04 1.16
N ALA A 353 -21.86 -17.05 0.33
CA ALA A 353 -22.46 -16.88 -0.99
C ALA A 353 -22.24 -18.10 -1.90
N VAL A 354 -21.04 -18.69 -1.88
CA VAL A 354 -20.74 -19.92 -2.63
C VAL A 354 -21.62 -21.07 -2.17
N VAL A 355 -21.70 -21.37 -0.87
CA VAL A 355 -22.49 -22.50 -0.34
C VAL A 355 -24.00 -22.32 -0.53
N LEU A 356 -24.50 -21.08 -0.51
CA LEU A 356 -25.92 -20.80 -0.73
C LEU A 356 -26.28 -20.80 -2.22
N LEU A 357 -25.55 -20.05 -3.05
CA LEU A 357 -25.93 -19.80 -4.44
C LEU A 357 -25.50 -20.91 -5.39
N LEU A 358 -24.31 -21.50 -5.22
CA LEU A 358 -23.78 -22.50 -6.15
C LEU A 358 -24.71 -23.71 -6.29
N PRO A 359 -25.21 -24.33 -5.20
CA PRO A 359 -26.11 -25.48 -5.33
C PRO A 359 -27.43 -25.10 -6.02
N LEU A 360 -27.97 -23.91 -5.75
CA LEU A 360 -29.20 -23.45 -6.40
C LEU A 360 -29.02 -23.31 -7.90
N LEU A 361 -27.91 -22.70 -8.34
CA LEU A 361 -27.61 -22.57 -9.77
C LEU A 361 -27.38 -23.93 -10.43
N GLY A 362 -26.72 -24.87 -9.75
CA GLY A 362 -26.49 -26.23 -10.26
C GLY A 362 -27.74 -27.12 -10.33
N LEU A 363 -28.82 -26.74 -9.62
CA LEU A 363 -30.11 -27.45 -9.67
C LEU A 363 -31.07 -26.89 -10.72
N LEU A 364 -30.72 -25.78 -11.38
CA LEU A 364 -31.56 -25.22 -12.44
C LEU A 364 -31.67 -26.21 -13.62
N PRO A 365 -32.82 -26.28 -14.30
CA PRO A 365 -33.12 -27.29 -15.33
C PRO A 365 -32.44 -26.97 -16.67
N PHE A 366 -31.19 -26.53 -16.65
CA PHE A 366 -30.41 -26.38 -17.86
C PHE A 366 -29.96 -27.76 -18.35
N LYS A 367 -29.96 -27.97 -19.68
CA LYS A 367 -29.26 -29.11 -20.27
C LYS A 367 -27.78 -28.94 -19.96
N HIS A 368 -27.32 -29.61 -18.91
CA HIS A 368 -25.91 -29.81 -18.64
C HIS A 368 -25.41 -30.67 -19.81
N LYS A 369 -24.94 -30.05 -20.89
CA LYS A 369 -24.23 -30.74 -21.98
C LYS A 369 -22.95 -31.30 -21.37
N ILE A 370 -23.08 -32.45 -20.76
CA ILE A 370 -21.97 -33.32 -20.42
C ILE A 370 -21.87 -34.15 -21.68
N GLU A 371 -21.03 -33.74 -22.62
CA GLU A 371 -20.49 -34.72 -23.56
C GLU A 371 -20.08 -35.91 -22.71
N THR A 372 -20.52 -37.11 -23.07
CA THR A 372 -20.38 -38.30 -22.25
C THR A 372 -18.88 -38.59 -22.10
N GLU A 373 -18.24 -37.93 -21.14
CA GLU A 373 -16.79 -37.88 -20.92
C GLU A 373 -16.30 -39.17 -20.26
N LYS A 374 -16.86 -40.34 -20.63
CA LYS A 374 -16.24 -41.63 -20.33
C LYS A 374 -14.80 -41.70 -20.86
N LYS A 375 -14.43 -40.81 -21.79
CA LYS A 375 -13.10 -40.68 -22.42
C LYS A 375 -12.27 -39.45 -22.03
N SER A 376 -12.75 -38.53 -21.19
CA SER A 376 -12.04 -37.27 -20.91
C SER A 376 -11.88 -36.89 -19.43
N LEU A 377 -12.50 -37.62 -18.51
CA LEU A 377 -12.04 -37.69 -17.11
C LEU A 377 -10.86 -38.65 -16.91
N GLN A 378 -10.71 -39.60 -17.83
CA GLN A 378 -9.40 -40.11 -18.19
C GLN A 378 -8.93 -39.18 -19.31
N LEU A 379 -7.82 -38.44 -19.15
CA LEU A 379 -7.00 -38.17 -20.33
C LEU A 379 -6.66 -39.56 -20.91
N GLY A 380 -7.45 -40.04 -21.87
CA GLY A 380 -7.01 -41.06 -22.80
C GLY A 380 -5.91 -40.41 -23.62
N SER A 381 -4.68 -40.90 -23.48
CA SER A 381 -3.57 -40.61 -24.40
C SER A 381 -3.31 -39.12 -24.72
N ALA A 382 -3.37 -38.20 -23.75
CA ALA A 382 -2.75 -36.89 -23.96
C ALA A 382 -1.27 -36.97 -23.53
N PRO A 383 -0.31 -36.50 -24.35
CA PRO A 383 1.12 -36.65 -24.10
C PRO A 383 1.58 -36.08 -22.74
N GLY A 384 0.82 -35.15 -22.15
CA GLY A 384 1.10 -34.58 -20.83
C GLY A 384 0.75 -35.49 -19.63
N LYS A 385 -0.18 -36.46 -19.75
CA LYS A 385 -0.57 -37.30 -18.60
C LYS A 385 0.52 -38.28 -18.21
N GLU A 386 1.12 -38.94 -19.20
CA GLU A 386 2.24 -39.86 -18.95
C GLU A 386 3.44 -39.11 -18.36
N PHE A 387 3.72 -37.91 -18.87
CA PHE A 387 4.74 -37.04 -18.29
C PHE A 387 4.42 -36.68 -16.83
N PHE A 388 3.18 -36.28 -16.54
CA PHE A 388 2.74 -35.93 -15.18
C PHE A 388 2.79 -37.13 -14.23
N LEU A 389 2.38 -38.31 -14.68
CA LEU A 389 2.49 -39.57 -13.93
C LEU A 389 3.95 -39.95 -13.65
N ARG A 390 4.83 -39.83 -14.65
CA ARG A 390 6.28 -40.06 -14.49
C ARG A 390 6.89 -39.07 -13.50
N PHE A 391 6.48 -37.80 -13.58
CA PHE A 391 6.90 -36.76 -12.66
C PHE A 391 6.47 -37.06 -11.22
N ILE A 392 5.19 -37.38 -11.00
CA ILE A 392 4.65 -37.80 -9.70
C ILE A 392 5.44 -39.01 -9.17
N GLY A 393 5.62 -40.03 -10.00
CA GLY A 393 6.37 -41.24 -9.64
C GLY A 393 7.82 -40.92 -9.24
N LEU A 394 8.48 -39.97 -9.93
CA LEU A 394 9.83 -39.52 -9.60
C LEU A 394 9.88 -38.82 -8.24
N VAL A 395 8.96 -37.89 -7.97
CA VAL A 395 8.85 -37.17 -6.68
C VAL A 395 8.62 -38.17 -5.54
N ILE A 396 7.69 -39.10 -5.73
CA ILE A 396 7.38 -40.16 -4.76
C ILE A 396 8.59 -41.08 -4.54
N LYS A 397 9.30 -41.50 -5.59
CA LYS A 397 10.47 -42.39 -5.50
C LYS A 397 11.68 -41.70 -4.85
N ARG A 398 11.87 -40.39 -5.09
CA ARG A 398 12.99 -39.59 -4.57
C ARG A 398 12.61 -38.71 -3.37
N SER A 399 11.51 -39.03 -2.69
CA SER A 399 10.95 -38.24 -1.57
C SER A 399 11.97 -37.83 -0.50
N LYS A 400 12.89 -38.72 -0.09
CA LYS A 400 13.96 -38.39 0.86
C LYS A 400 14.82 -37.19 0.39
N TRP A 401 15.28 -37.22 -0.86
CA TRP A 401 16.10 -36.16 -1.44
C TRP A 401 15.31 -34.86 -1.60
N VAL A 402 14.07 -34.94 -2.06
CA VAL A 402 13.17 -33.78 -2.17
C VAL A 402 13.03 -33.10 -0.82
N VAL A 403 12.70 -33.86 0.24
CA VAL A 403 12.56 -33.30 1.60
C VAL A 403 13.86 -32.69 2.10
N THR A 404 15.00 -33.37 1.96
CA THR A 404 16.29 -32.83 2.41
C THR A 404 16.64 -31.52 1.71
N VAL A 405 16.52 -31.46 0.38
CA VAL A 405 16.79 -30.24 -0.39
C VAL A 405 15.82 -29.13 0.01
N SER A 406 14.53 -29.42 0.12
CA SER A 406 13.53 -28.43 0.54
C SER A 406 13.83 -27.86 1.92
N VAL A 407 14.18 -28.69 2.91
CA VAL A 407 14.52 -28.19 4.25
C VAL A 407 15.78 -27.33 4.24
N ILE A 408 16.83 -27.74 3.52
CA ILE A 408 18.07 -26.94 3.38
C ILE A 408 17.77 -25.59 2.74
N LEU A 409 16.99 -25.58 1.64
CA LEU A 409 16.60 -24.35 0.96
C LEU A 409 15.72 -23.46 1.85
N THR A 410 14.76 -24.03 2.60
CA THR A 410 13.94 -23.26 3.56
C THR A 410 14.82 -22.57 4.61
N ILE A 411 15.82 -23.26 5.16
CA ILE A 411 16.75 -22.69 6.15
C ILE A 411 17.60 -21.58 5.51
N LEU A 412 18.15 -21.82 4.32
CA LEU A 412 18.94 -20.84 3.57
C LEU A 412 18.12 -19.58 3.26
N PHE A 413 16.90 -19.74 2.78
CA PHE A 413 15.99 -18.64 2.49
C PHE A 413 15.57 -17.90 3.76
N GLY A 414 15.35 -18.60 4.87
CA GLY A 414 15.13 -18.00 6.19
C GLY A 414 16.30 -17.12 6.63
N TRP A 415 17.54 -17.59 6.43
CA TRP A 415 18.74 -16.82 6.74
C TRP A 415 18.86 -15.57 5.85
N LEU A 416 18.68 -15.69 4.53
CA LEU A 416 18.70 -14.54 3.60
C LEU A 416 17.61 -13.51 3.94
N THR A 417 16.43 -13.96 4.34
CA THR A 417 15.32 -13.07 4.73
C THR A 417 15.69 -12.17 5.92
N SER A 418 16.60 -12.60 6.80
CA SER A 418 17.03 -11.80 7.96
C SER A 418 17.80 -10.53 7.60
N THR A 419 18.28 -10.41 6.35
CA THR A 419 19.01 -9.22 5.88
C THR A 419 18.08 -8.17 5.27
N LEU A 420 16.78 -8.46 5.12
CA LEU A 420 15.81 -7.52 4.56
C LEU A 420 15.63 -6.30 5.45
N LYS A 421 15.63 -5.12 4.82
CA LYS A 421 15.39 -3.85 5.50
C LYS A 421 13.97 -3.36 5.20
N PRO A 422 13.18 -3.03 6.23
CA PRO A 422 11.90 -2.38 6.05
C PRO A 422 12.06 -0.98 5.48
N ASP A 423 11.42 -0.69 4.35
CA ASP A 423 11.56 0.61 3.71
C ASP A 423 10.34 0.97 2.84
N MET A 424 10.13 2.28 2.63
CA MET A 424 8.98 2.78 1.87
C MET A 424 9.24 4.19 1.32
N TYR A 425 8.75 4.41 0.11
CA TYR A 425 8.95 5.64 -0.67
C TYR A 425 7.60 6.30 -0.96
N LEU A 426 7.52 7.63 -0.87
CA LEU A 426 6.33 8.39 -1.23
C LEU A 426 6.04 8.29 -2.74
N LEU A 427 7.07 8.30 -3.57
CA LEU A 427 6.97 8.20 -5.02
C LEU A 427 6.28 6.89 -5.45
N ASN A 428 6.50 5.78 -4.73
CA ASN A 428 5.86 4.50 -5.02
C ASN A 428 4.35 4.48 -4.73
N GLN A 429 3.82 5.50 -4.05
CA GLN A 429 2.39 5.68 -3.80
C GLN A 429 1.73 6.64 -4.80
N LEU A 430 2.50 7.22 -5.71
CA LEU A 430 2.02 8.10 -6.76
C LEU A 430 1.87 7.33 -8.08
N PRO A 431 0.94 7.74 -8.95
CA PRO A 431 0.83 7.16 -10.28
C PRO A 431 2.10 7.47 -11.10
N ASP A 432 2.52 6.49 -11.90
CA ASP A 432 3.58 6.64 -12.88
C ASP A 432 3.33 7.88 -13.75
N LYS A 433 4.36 8.70 -13.96
CA LYS A 433 4.31 9.93 -14.77
C LYS A 433 3.25 10.95 -14.31
N SER A 434 2.85 10.92 -13.04
CA SER A 434 2.00 11.96 -12.48
C SER A 434 2.76 13.28 -12.34
N GLU A 435 2.08 14.40 -12.60
CA GLU A 435 2.62 15.77 -12.43
C GLU A 435 3.28 15.95 -11.05
N SER A 436 2.59 15.51 -9.99
CA SER A 436 3.09 15.63 -8.62
C SER A 436 4.30 14.72 -8.34
N GLY A 437 4.41 13.57 -9.01
CA GLY A 437 5.57 12.69 -8.93
C GLY A 437 6.79 13.28 -9.63
N GLU A 438 6.61 13.83 -10.84
CA GLU A 438 7.70 14.54 -11.54
C GLU A 438 8.18 15.76 -10.77
N ALA A 439 7.25 16.56 -10.23
CA ALA A 439 7.57 17.70 -9.39
C ALA A 439 8.24 17.30 -8.07
N LEU A 440 7.89 16.14 -7.50
CA LEU A 440 8.56 15.59 -6.32
C LEU A 440 10.03 15.25 -6.65
N ILE A 441 10.26 14.51 -7.74
CA ILE A 441 11.63 14.15 -8.19
C ILE A 441 12.47 15.39 -8.47
N GLU A 442 11.90 16.39 -9.16
CA GLU A 442 12.62 17.63 -9.48
C GLU A 442 12.91 18.44 -8.22
N ALA A 443 11.97 18.53 -7.28
CA ALA A 443 12.20 19.22 -6.01
C ALA A 443 13.23 18.50 -5.11
N ASP A 444 13.28 17.17 -5.15
CA ASP A 444 14.29 16.37 -4.45
C ASP A 444 15.69 16.70 -4.97
N LYS A 445 15.87 16.73 -6.31
CA LYS A 445 17.14 17.07 -6.95
C LYS A 445 17.56 18.52 -6.75
N SER A 446 16.65 19.46 -7.00
CA SER A 446 17.00 20.88 -7.15
C SER A 446 16.91 21.68 -5.85
N LEU A 447 16.16 21.19 -4.85
CA LEU A 447 15.88 21.91 -3.62
C LEU A 447 16.10 21.09 -2.34
N GLY A 448 16.52 19.82 -2.43
CA GLY A 448 16.67 18.95 -1.26
C GLY A 448 15.36 18.37 -0.72
N GLY A 449 14.31 18.36 -1.56
CA GLY A 449 13.03 17.68 -1.33
C GLY A 449 11.95 18.53 -0.67
N ILE A 450 10.72 18.04 -0.60
CA ILE A 450 9.56 18.85 -0.17
C ILE A 450 9.02 18.48 1.21
N GLN A 451 9.46 17.36 1.78
CA GLN A 451 8.93 16.86 3.05
C GLN A 451 9.64 17.56 4.20
N ALA A 452 8.89 18.18 5.11
CA ALA A 452 9.46 18.97 6.20
C ALA A 452 9.69 18.17 7.49
N ILE A 453 10.85 18.40 8.10
CA ILE A 453 11.18 18.11 9.48
C ILE A 453 11.16 19.42 10.26
N ARG A 454 10.56 19.39 11.46
CA ARG A 454 10.45 20.54 12.36
C ARG A 454 11.11 20.23 13.68
N ILE A 455 12.13 21.00 14.02
CA ILE A 455 12.72 20.96 15.35
C ILE A 455 12.11 22.11 16.14
N VAL A 456 11.30 21.78 17.14
CA VAL A 456 10.61 22.73 18.01
C VAL A 456 11.47 22.95 19.24
N ALA A 457 11.71 24.22 19.58
CA ALA A 457 12.28 24.65 20.84
C ALA A 457 11.21 25.46 21.59
N GLU A 458 10.85 25.01 22.79
CA GLU A 458 9.90 25.64 23.71
C GLU A 458 10.67 26.06 24.97
N TRP A 459 10.36 27.21 25.55
CA TRP A 459 11.04 27.70 26.75
C TRP A 459 10.05 28.23 27.80
N GLU A 460 10.46 28.23 29.06
CA GLU A 460 9.58 28.64 30.17
C GLU A 460 9.72 30.12 30.52
N SER A 461 10.94 30.66 30.53
CA SER A 461 11.21 32.04 30.97
C SER A 461 10.89 33.08 29.91
N ASP A 462 10.24 34.19 30.29
CA ASP A 462 9.94 35.29 29.35
C ASP A 462 11.19 36.01 28.82
N ASP A 463 12.30 35.91 29.55
CA ASP A 463 13.58 36.56 29.20
C ASP A 463 14.52 35.66 28.37
N SER A 464 14.10 34.42 28.07
CA SER A 464 14.93 33.47 27.30
C SER A 464 15.14 33.94 25.86
N ASP A 465 16.40 34.08 25.45
CA ASP A 465 16.76 34.40 24.06
C ASP A 465 16.90 33.11 23.23
N PRO A 466 16.02 32.84 22.26
CA PRO A 466 16.06 31.61 21.47
C PRO A 466 17.19 31.61 20.42
N VAL A 467 17.87 32.72 20.12
CA VAL A 467 18.84 32.82 19.02
C VAL A 467 20.05 31.89 19.15
N PRO A 468 20.70 31.75 20.32
CA PRO A 468 21.83 30.83 20.50
C PRO A 468 21.41 29.36 20.43
N ILE A 469 20.24 29.04 20.98
CA ILE A 469 19.65 27.70 20.94
C ILE A 469 19.34 27.28 19.50
N ILE A 470 18.72 28.18 18.73
CA ILE A 470 18.45 27.96 17.31
C ILE A 470 19.75 27.82 16.52
N ALA A 471 20.82 28.54 16.89
CA ALA A 471 22.14 28.37 16.27
C ALA A 471 22.65 26.93 16.43
N SER A 472 22.56 26.40 17.65
CA SER A 472 22.97 25.04 17.97
C SER A 472 22.15 24.03 17.16
N ILE A 473 20.84 24.25 17.00
CA ILE A 473 19.97 23.41 16.17
C ILE A 473 20.37 23.48 14.68
N GLU A 474 20.67 24.67 14.14
CA GLU A 474 21.13 24.83 12.76
C GLU A 474 22.45 24.08 12.50
N GLU A 475 23.39 24.11 13.43
CA GLU A 475 24.67 23.39 13.35
C GLU A 475 24.43 21.87 13.33
N MET A 476 23.58 21.36 14.24
CA MET A 476 23.21 19.94 14.25
C MET A 476 22.60 19.48 12.92
N ILE A 477 21.76 20.31 12.28
CA ILE A 477 21.17 20.01 10.97
C ILE A 477 22.25 20.00 9.88
N LYS A 478 23.16 21.00 9.87
CA LYS A 478 24.21 21.13 8.86
C LYS A 478 25.23 19.98 8.88
N GLU A 479 25.44 19.36 10.04
CA GLU A 479 26.28 18.17 10.16
C GLU A 479 25.67 16.92 9.49
N GLU A 480 24.34 16.88 9.34
CA GLU A 480 23.63 15.75 8.72
C GLU A 480 23.50 15.94 7.21
N LYS A 481 24.29 15.20 6.43
CA LYS A 481 24.36 15.31 4.95
C LYS A 481 23.04 15.10 4.22
N LEU A 482 22.09 14.39 4.82
CA LEU A 482 20.79 14.05 4.22
C LEU A 482 19.73 15.13 4.43
N LEU A 483 20.02 16.17 5.23
CA LEU A 483 19.07 17.23 5.53
C LEU A 483 19.34 18.45 4.64
N SER A 484 18.28 19.09 4.17
CA SER A 484 18.40 20.35 3.44
C SER A 484 18.86 21.49 4.36
N GLN A 485 19.17 22.63 3.76
CA GLN A 485 19.48 23.83 4.53
C GLN A 485 18.35 24.17 5.52
N PRO A 486 18.68 24.54 6.78
CA PRO A 486 17.69 24.91 7.77
C PRO A 486 17.09 26.29 7.46
N LEU A 487 15.79 26.41 7.66
CA LEU A 487 15.03 27.65 7.67
C LEU A 487 14.64 27.98 9.11
N SER A 488 15.11 29.11 9.61
CA SER A 488 14.87 29.55 10.99
C SER A 488 14.74 31.07 11.09
N ILE A 489 14.40 31.57 12.28
CA ILE A 489 14.39 33.01 12.56
C ILE A 489 15.76 33.66 12.38
N ARG A 490 16.88 32.93 12.57
CA ARG A 490 18.23 33.46 12.36
C ARG A 490 18.46 33.85 10.90
N GLY A 491 17.95 33.04 9.97
CA GLY A 491 17.93 33.37 8.54
C GLY A 491 17.19 34.68 8.27
N VAL A 492 16.06 34.92 8.95
CA VAL A 492 15.32 36.19 8.82
C VAL A 492 16.08 37.34 9.46
N LEU A 493 16.58 37.19 10.69
CA LEU A 493 17.34 38.21 11.42
C LEU A 493 18.61 38.65 10.67
N SER A 494 19.30 37.69 10.05
CA SER A 494 20.51 37.96 9.26
C SER A 494 20.21 38.74 7.98
N SER A 495 18.99 38.62 7.44
CA SER A 495 18.52 39.43 6.30
C SER A 495 18.11 40.85 6.69
N LEU A 496 17.81 41.09 7.97
CA LEU A 496 17.43 42.40 8.47
C LEU A 496 18.66 43.28 8.72
N PRO A 497 18.56 44.60 8.48
CA PRO A 497 19.67 45.52 8.67
C PRO A 497 20.01 45.66 10.16
N GLY A 498 21.30 45.63 10.49
CA GLY A 498 21.80 45.82 11.85
C GLY A 498 23.33 45.86 11.88
N LEU A 499 23.89 46.58 12.86
CA LEU A 499 25.34 46.64 13.11
C LEU A 499 25.76 45.45 13.97
N GLY A 500 26.92 44.85 13.67
CA GLY A 500 27.47 43.72 14.42
C GLY A 500 26.98 42.34 13.98
N LYS A 501 27.68 41.29 14.42
CA LYS A 501 27.38 39.88 14.10
C LYS A 501 26.33 39.26 15.04
N ASP A 502 26.00 39.94 16.13
CA ASP A 502 25.00 39.47 17.08
C ASP A 502 23.59 39.58 16.47
N LEU A 503 22.91 38.44 16.40
CA LEU A 503 21.54 38.37 15.87
C LEU A 503 20.49 38.60 16.96
N SER A 504 20.85 38.42 18.23
CA SER A 504 19.95 38.59 19.38
C SER A 504 19.50 40.04 19.52
N SER A 505 20.43 40.99 19.40
CA SER A 505 20.13 42.43 19.36
C SER A 505 19.16 42.85 18.24
N ARG A 506 18.99 42.02 17.20
CA ARG A 506 18.07 42.29 16.07
C ARG A 506 16.66 41.75 16.29
N MET A 507 16.39 41.02 17.37
CA MET A 507 15.08 40.43 17.67
C MET A 507 13.90 41.43 17.60
N PRO A 508 14.02 42.68 18.10
CA PRO A 508 12.93 43.66 17.99
C PRO A 508 12.55 44.01 16.55
N LEU A 509 13.48 43.83 15.60
CA LEU A 509 13.28 44.12 14.18
C LEU A 509 12.43 43.04 13.47
N LEU A 510 12.19 41.86 14.08
CA LEU A 510 11.32 40.85 13.51
C LEU A 510 9.90 41.38 13.22
N LYS A 511 9.42 42.35 14.00
CA LYS A 511 8.12 43.03 13.76
C LYS A 511 8.06 43.74 12.40
N ARG A 512 9.21 44.04 11.78
CA ARG A 512 9.32 44.67 10.45
C ARG A 512 9.35 43.66 9.31
N ALA A 513 9.60 42.39 9.59
CA ALA A 513 9.59 41.34 8.58
C ALA A 513 8.15 40.94 8.20
N PRO A 514 7.91 40.42 6.98
CA PRO A 514 6.59 39.92 6.60
C PRO A 514 6.08 38.88 7.60
N PRO A 515 4.86 39.03 8.17
CA PRO A 515 4.31 38.08 9.14
C PRO A 515 4.28 36.64 8.63
N ASP A 516 4.14 36.47 7.31
CA ASP A 516 4.04 35.16 6.65
C ASP A 516 5.34 34.36 6.68
N LEU A 517 6.47 35.06 6.86
CA LEU A 517 7.80 34.46 7.01
C LEU A 517 8.11 34.16 8.47
N ILE A 518 7.68 35.04 9.38
CA ILE A 518 7.93 34.89 10.82
C ILE A 518 7.02 33.83 11.43
N LYS A 519 5.73 33.85 11.08
CA LYS A 519 4.75 33.05 11.77
C LYS A 519 5.05 31.54 11.72
N PRO A 520 5.52 30.94 10.62
CA PRO A 520 5.88 29.53 10.60
C PRO A 520 7.11 29.15 11.44
N LEU A 521 7.90 30.14 11.90
CA LEU A 521 9.20 29.94 12.55
C LEU A 521 9.24 30.42 14.01
N TYR A 522 8.40 31.38 14.38
CA TYR A 522 8.43 32.02 15.71
C TYR A 522 7.02 32.36 16.21
N ARG A 523 6.76 32.00 17.47
CA ARG A 523 5.53 32.28 18.23
C ARG A 523 5.93 32.73 19.64
N PRO A 524 6.28 34.01 19.85
CA PRO A 524 6.65 34.50 21.17
C PRO A 524 5.53 34.29 22.19
N GLU A 525 4.26 34.43 21.77
CA GLU A 525 3.08 34.20 22.60
C GLU A 525 2.90 32.74 23.07
N LEU A 526 3.53 31.80 22.37
CA LEU A 526 3.56 30.39 22.76
C LEU A 526 4.90 29.98 23.38
N LYS A 527 5.84 30.92 23.53
CA LYS A 527 7.24 30.67 23.92
C LYS A 527 7.90 29.56 23.07
N LYS A 528 7.69 29.61 21.75
CA LYS A 528 8.16 28.59 20.82
C LYS A 528 8.83 29.15 19.57
N ALA A 529 9.84 28.43 19.12
CA ALA A 529 10.49 28.63 17.85
C ALA A 529 10.65 27.29 17.12
N VAL A 530 10.66 27.33 15.79
CA VAL A 530 10.79 26.15 14.94
C VAL A 530 11.90 26.36 13.93
N VAL A 531 12.78 25.37 13.84
CA VAL A 531 13.74 25.23 12.74
C VAL A 531 13.18 24.19 11.77
N ILE A 532 12.98 24.59 10.53
CA ILE A 532 12.45 23.73 9.47
C ILE A 532 13.61 23.28 8.59
N THR A 533 13.73 21.98 8.36
CA THR A 533 14.57 21.43 7.29
C THR A 533 13.73 20.47 6.44
N ARG A 534 14.19 20.14 5.24
CA ARG A 534 13.50 19.24 4.33
C ARG A 534 14.34 18.01 4.02
N ILE A 535 13.66 16.97 3.59
CA ILE A 535 14.24 15.73 3.14
C ILE A 535 13.73 15.34 1.77
N GLN A 536 14.60 14.63 1.05
CA GLN A 536 14.29 13.94 -0.20
C GLN A 536 13.58 12.61 0.08
N ASP A 537 12.91 12.03 -0.91
CA ASP A 537 12.27 10.72 -0.80
C ASP A 537 13.27 9.56 -0.97
N LEU A 538 14.19 9.40 0.00
CA LEU A 538 15.24 8.37 0.00
C LEU A 538 14.89 7.11 0.82
N GLY A 539 13.66 7.02 1.31
CA GLY A 539 13.20 5.89 2.11
C GLY A 539 13.37 6.08 3.62
N VAL A 540 12.46 5.47 4.38
CA VAL A 540 12.42 5.48 5.84
C VAL A 540 13.66 4.82 6.46
N ALA A 541 14.22 3.81 5.80
CA ALA A 541 15.41 3.11 6.30
C ALA A 541 16.64 4.03 6.41
N GLN A 542 16.78 5.01 5.50
CA GLN A 542 17.89 5.96 5.51
C GLN A 542 17.71 7.06 6.57
N TYR A 543 16.49 7.54 6.80
CA TYR A 543 16.22 8.64 7.71
C TYR A 543 16.01 8.22 9.17
N THR A 544 15.65 6.95 9.44
CA THR A 544 15.45 6.49 10.83
C THR A 544 16.70 6.73 11.71
N PRO A 545 17.93 6.37 11.26
CA PRO A 545 19.15 6.71 12.01
C PRO A 545 19.42 8.21 12.13
N VAL A 546 18.99 9.02 11.14
CA VAL A 546 19.15 10.48 11.19
C VAL A 546 18.26 11.05 12.30
N TYR A 547 17.02 10.59 12.41
CA TYR A 547 16.09 11.02 13.47
C TYR A 547 16.63 10.67 14.86
N GLU A 548 17.15 9.46 15.03
CA GLU A 548 17.73 9.01 16.31
C GLU A 548 18.96 9.84 16.70
N ARG A 549 19.85 10.14 15.74
CA ARG A 549 21.00 11.02 15.99
C ARG A 549 20.57 12.43 16.36
N LEU A 550 19.61 13.02 15.64
CA LEU A 550 19.06 14.34 15.97
C LEU A 550 18.46 14.35 17.38
N GLU A 551 17.62 13.37 17.73
CA GLU A 551 17.03 13.28 19.07
C GLU A 551 18.09 13.14 20.17
N ASN A 552 19.12 12.33 19.93
CA ASN A 552 20.22 12.17 20.88
C ASN A 552 20.99 13.48 21.07
N LYS A 553 21.21 14.26 20.00
CA LYS A 553 21.83 15.59 20.12
C LYS A 553 20.90 16.59 20.82
N LEU A 554 19.59 16.56 20.56
CA LEU A 554 18.59 17.39 21.25
C LEU A 554 18.51 17.08 22.75
N LYS A 555 18.60 15.81 23.14
CA LYS A 555 18.69 15.41 24.57
C LYS A 555 19.95 15.96 25.24
N LYS A 556 21.09 15.94 24.54
CA LYS A 556 22.33 16.56 25.03
C LYS A 556 22.21 18.08 25.14
N LEU A 557 21.50 18.72 24.21
CA LEU A 557 21.25 20.16 24.27
C LEU A 557 20.33 20.51 25.46
N LYS A 558 19.26 19.73 25.68
CA LYS A 558 18.38 19.84 26.86
C LYS A 558 19.15 19.74 28.17
N ALA A 559 20.10 18.81 28.28
CA ALA A 559 20.91 18.67 29.48
C ALA A 559 21.80 19.91 29.77
N LYS A 560 22.15 20.68 28.74
CA LYS A 560 22.89 21.95 28.87
C LYS A 560 21.98 23.17 29.09
N HIS A 561 20.74 23.09 28.63
CA HIS A 561 19.74 24.16 28.70
C HIS A 561 18.42 23.61 29.27
N PRO A 562 18.33 23.41 30.60
CA PRO A 562 17.17 22.79 31.23
C PRO A 562 15.88 23.61 31.13
N ASP A 563 16.00 24.91 30.84
CA ASP A 563 14.92 25.87 30.61
C ASP A 563 14.24 25.71 29.24
N TYR A 564 14.79 24.85 28.38
CA TYR A 564 14.25 24.53 27.07
C TYR A 564 13.76 23.08 26.96
N GLU A 565 12.59 22.93 26.37
CA GLU A 565 12.05 21.67 25.88
C GLU A 565 12.22 21.57 24.36
N PHE A 566 12.61 20.38 23.89
CA PHE A 566 12.87 20.13 22.47
C PHE A 566 12.00 19.00 21.94
N GLY A 567 11.48 19.17 20.72
CA GLY A 567 10.70 18.16 20.03
C GLY A 567 11.07 18.03 18.56
N LEU A 568 11.14 16.80 18.07
CA LEU A 568 11.27 16.50 16.65
C LEU A 568 9.89 16.17 16.09
N ALA A 569 9.38 17.04 15.21
CA ALA A 569 8.06 16.97 14.60
C ALA A 569 8.16 17.01 13.06
N GLY A 570 7.00 16.94 12.42
CA GLY A 570 6.85 17.02 10.96
C GLY A 570 6.30 15.72 10.38
N GLY A 571 5.50 15.86 9.32
CA GLY A 571 4.88 14.73 8.63
C GLY A 571 5.86 13.63 8.26
N ALA A 572 7.07 13.96 7.81
CA ALA A 572 8.12 13.00 7.48
C ALA A 572 8.59 12.16 8.68
N VAL A 573 8.76 12.79 9.85
CA VAL A 573 9.24 12.13 11.07
C VAL A 573 8.17 11.21 11.63
N GLY A 574 6.95 11.72 11.79
CA GLY A 574 5.83 10.94 12.31
C GLY A 574 5.51 9.75 11.40
N TRP A 575 5.52 9.96 10.08
CA TRP A 575 5.30 8.91 9.09
C TRP A 575 6.43 7.88 9.09
N GLY A 576 7.69 8.30 9.10
CA GLY A 576 8.83 7.37 9.14
C GLY A 576 8.81 6.46 10.37
N ARG A 577 8.58 7.02 11.57
CA ARG A 577 8.45 6.22 12.81
C ARG A 577 7.26 5.27 12.79
N TYR A 578 6.15 5.71 12.21
CA TYR A 578 4.96 4.89 12.07
C TYR A 578 5.24 3.70 11.15
N VAL A 579 5.83 3.93 9.98
CA VAL A 579 6.17 2.89 9.00
C VAL A 579 7.18 1.89 9.57
N HIS A 580 8.25 2.36 10.20
CA HIS A 580 9.27 1.48 10.78
C HIS A 580 8.69 0.54 11.85
N ARG A 581 7.88 1.07 12.77
CA ARG A 581 7.19 0.26 13.79
C ARG A 581 6.23 -0.74 13.17
N MET A 582 5.42 -0.28 12.24
CA MET A 582 4.42 -1.12 11.59
C MET A 582 5.03 -2.31 10.86
N LEU A 583 6.14 -2.12 10.16
CA LEU A 583 6.78 -3.21 9.43
C LEU A 583 7.29 -4.31 10.39
N ASN A 584 7.77 -3.92 11.58
CA ASN A 584 8.15 -4.87 12.62
C ASN A 584 6.93 -5.62 13.20
N ASP A 585 5.83 -4.92 13.46
CA ASP A 585 4.60 -5.56 13.95
C ASP A 585 3.98 -6.50 12.92
N LEU A 586 4.13 -6.18 11.64
CA LEU A 586 3.63 -6.98 10.53
C LEU A 586 4.46 -8.26 10.31
N ALA A 587 5.77 -8.21 10.56
CA ALA A 587 6.58 -9.43 10.61
C ALA A 587 6.12 -10.36 11.76
N ARG A 588 5.76 -9.80 12.93
CA ARG A 588 5.18 -10.57 14.04
C ARG A 588 3.79 -11.12 13.71
N SER A 589 2.95 -10.38 12.99
CA SER A 589 1.63 -10.87 12.59
C SER A 589 1.71 -12.02 11.60
N LEU A 590 2.70 -12.02 10.68
CA LEU A 590 2.96 -13.15 9.78
C LEU A 590 3.31 -14.41 10.57
N ALA A 591 4.16 -14.30 11.59
CA ALA A 591 4.48 -15.42 12.48
C ALA A 591 3.24 -15.92 13.26
N ALA A 592 2.42 -14.99 13.76
CA ALA A 592 1.15 -15.33 14.41
C ALA A 592 0.19 -16.05 13.45
N ALA A 593 0.09 -15.61 12.19
CA ALA A 593 -0.73 -16.24 11.15
C ALA A 593 -0.31 -17.70 10.92
N ALA A 594 0.99 -17.96 10.80
CA ALA A 594 1.54 -19.30 10.64
C ALA A 594 1.17 -20.21 11.81
N ILE A 595 1.24 -19.71 13.04
CA ILE A 595 0.85 -20.46 14.25
C ILE A 595 -0.66 -20.74 14.26
N ILE A 596 -1.49 -19.76 13.92
CA ILE A 596 -2.95 -19.94 13.87
C ILE A 596 -3.32 -20.99 12.82
N ILE A 597 -2.73 -20.94 11.62
CA ILE A 597 -2.95 -21.92 10.56
C ILE A 597 -2.52 -23.32 11.02
N LEU A 598 -1.35 -23.44 11.66
CA LEU A 598 -0.89 -24.70 12.25
C LEU A 598 -1.91 -25.27 13.25
N ILE A 599 -2.43 -24.44 14.16
CA ILE A 599 -3.44 -24.84 15.14
C ILE A 599 -4.71 -25.31 14.43
N MET A 600 -5.18 -24.56 13.43
CA MET A 600 -6.40 -24.90 12.70
C MET A 600 -6.29 -26.22 11.93
N ILE A 601 -5.21 -26.43 11.18
CA ILE A 601 -4.96 -27.69 10.47
C ILE A 601 -4.82 -28.84 11.47
N THR A 602 -4.13 -28.61 12.60
CA THR A 602 -3.98 -29.61 13.68
C THR A 602 -5.33 -30.03 14.25
N ILE A 603 -6.23 -29.07 14.53
CA ILE A 603 -7.59 -29.35 15.03
C ILE A 603 -8.42 -30.07 13.97
N ALA A 604 -8.39 -29.60 12.72
CA ALA A 604 -9.16 -30.16 11.62
C ALA A 604 -8.84 -31.63 11.35
N TYR A 605 -7.55 -31.99 11.37
CA TYR A 605 -7.08 -33.35 11.11
C TYR A 605 -6.75 -34.15 12.37
N ARG A 606 -6.95 -33.57 13.56
CA ARG A 606 -6.65 -34.16 14.88
C ARG A 606 -5.22 -34.73 14.95
N SER A 607 -4.26 -34.04 14.34
CA SER A 607 -2.87 -34.51 14.25
C SER A 607 -1.89 -33.36 14.11
N LEU A 608 -1.10 -33.12 15.17
CA LEU A 608 -0.02 -32.13 15.15
C LEU A 608 1.02 -32.46 14.07
N ARG A 609 1.27 -33.75 13.83
CA ARG A 609 2.18 -34.21 12.79
C ARG A 609 1.74 -33.76 11.39
N ILE A 610 0.45 -33.89 11.07
CA ILE A 610 -0.10 -33.42 9.78
C ILE A 610 -0.05 -31.89 9.70
N GLY A 611 -0.36 -31.20 10.79
CA GLY A 611 -0.20 -29.75 10.89
C GLY A 611 1.23 -29.29 10.58
N LEU A 612 2.23 -29.88 11.23
CA LEU A 612 3.65 -29.56 11.01
C LEU A 612 4.11 -29.91 9.59
N ILE A 613 3.65 -31.03 9.04
CA ILE A 613 3.94 -31.42 7.64
C ILE A 613 3.38 -30.38 6.66
N ALA A 614 2.18 -29.86 6.90
CA ALA A 614 1.56 -28.85 6.04
C ALA A 614 2.25 -27.47 6.12
N MET A 615 2.91 -27.14 7.23
CA MET A 615 3.55 -25.82 7.39
C MET A 615 4.79 -25.62 6.52
N ILE A 616 5.58 -26.67 6.26
CA ILE A 616 6.80 -26.54 5.45
C ILE A 616 6.50 -26.08 4.00
N PRO A 617 5.62 -26.74 3.23
CA PRO A 617 5.28 -26.29 1.88
C PRO A 617 4.57 -24.93 1.86
N ASN A 618 3.91 -24.55 2.95
CA ASN A 618 3.27 -23.23 3.08
C ASN A 618 4.27 -22.11 3.37
N LEU A 619 5.31 -22.34 4.19
CA LEU A 619 6.32 -21.32 4.52
C LEU A 619 7.42 -21.19 3.46
N PHE A 620 7.75 -22.29 2.79
CA PHE A 620 8.75 -22.32 1.72
C PHE A 620 8.56 -21.21 0.66
N PRO A 621 7.39 -21.02 0.04
CA PRO A 621 7.21 -20.00 -1.00
C PRO A 621 7.39 -18.57 -0.49
N LEU A 622 6.96 -18.29 0.74
CA LEU A 622 7.14 -16.97 1.36
C LEU A 622 8.62 -16.67 1.56
N LEU A 623 9.35 -17.61 2.16
CA LEU A 623 10.78 -17.46 2.41
C LEU A 623 11.57 -17.39 1.11
N ALA A 624 11.21 -18.20 0.10
CA ALA A 624 11.86 -18.16 -1.21
C ALA A 624 11.69 -16.79 -1.88
N CYS A 625 10.47 -16.23 -1.87
CA CYS A 625 10.22 -14.91 -2.44
C CYS A 625 10.89 -13.80 -1.62
N ALA A 626 10.89 -13.88 -0.29
CA ALA A 626 11.59 -12.93 0.57
C ALA A 626 13.12 -12.99 0.36
N ALA A 627 13.68 -14.17 0.16
CA ALA A 627 15.09 -14.35 -0.17
C ALA A 627 15.47 -13.74 -1.52
N VAL A 628 14.58 -13.79 -2.51
CA VAL A 628 14.75 -13.08 -3.79
C VAL A 628 14.78 -11.57 -3.55
N LEU A 629 13.85 -11.03 -2.77
CA LEU A 629 13.87 -9.59 -2.42
C LEU A 629 15.20 -9.21 -1.73
N ALA A 630 15.69 -10.05 -0.81
CA ALA A 630 16.94 -9.83 -0.11
C ALA A 630 18.15 -9.84 -1.06
N ALA A 631 18.19 -10.81 -1.98
CA ALA A 631 19.28 -10.97 -2.94
C ALA A 631 19.38 -9.81 -3.95
N PHE A 632 18.24 -9.18 -4.29
CA PHE A 632 18.19 -8.02 -5.18
C PHE A 632 18.15 -6.68 -4.44
N GLU A 633 18.35 -6.67 -3.12
CA GLU A 633 18.28 -5.47 -2.26
C GLU A 633 16.96 -4.68 -2.42
N LEU A 634 15.88 -5.39 -2.72
CA LEU A 634 14.56 -4.79 -2.86
C LEU A 634 13.96 -4.53 -1.46
N PRO A 635 13.35 -3.35 -1.24
CA PRO A 635 12.86 -2.97 0.06
C PRO A 635 11.68 -3.85 0.51
N LEU A 636 11.64 -4.18 1.80
CA LEU A 636 10.47 -4.82 2.39
C LEU A 636 9.42 -3.75 2.74
N SER A 637 8.56 -3.45 1.77
CA SER A 637 7.49 -2.45 1.93
C SER A 637 6.21 -3.04 2.51
N LEU A 638 5.30 -2.16 2.93
CA LEU A 638 4.05 -2.52 3.58
C LEU A 638 3.18 -3.45 2.73
N GLU A 639 3.04 -3.12 1.44
CA GLU A 639 2.27 -3.88 0.48
C GLU A 639 2.85 -5.28 0.26
N ILE A 640 4.17 -5.46 0.32
CA ILE A 640 4.84 -6.75 0.13
C ILE A 640 4.56 -7.68 1.32
N VAL A 641 4.68 -7.18 2.55
CA VAL A 641 4.43 -8.02 3.74
C VAL A 641 2.94 -8.37 3.86
N CYS A 642 2.05 -7.45 3.46
CA CYS A 642 0.62 -7.78 3.27
C CYS A 642 0.47 -8.93 2.27
N ALA A 643 1.12 -8.87 1.10
CA ALA A 643 1.07 -9.95 0.11
C ALA A 643 1.52 -11.30 0.71
N PHE A 644 2.62 -11.35 1.46
CA PHE A 644 3.07 -12.59 2.13
C PHE A 644 2.04 -13.16 3.09
N THR A 645 1.47 -12.32 3.97
CA THR A 645 0.50 -12.78 4.97
C THR A 645 -0.76 -13.34 4.33
N ILE A 646 -1.19 -12.75 3.22
CA ILE A 646 -2.35 -13.21 2.45
C ILE A 646 -2.04 -14.51 1.72
N CYS A 647 -0.89 -14.58 1.05
CA CYS A 647 -0.48 -15.77 0.32
C CYS A 647 -0.30 -16.97 1.26
N LEU A 648 0.09 -16.77 2.52
CA LEU A 648 0.15 -17.83 3.51
C LEU A 648 -1.24 -18.45 3.78
N GLY A 649 -2.27 -17.61 3.91
CA GLY A 649 -3.65 -18.07 4.10
C GLY A 649 -4.18 -18.83 2.88
N ILE A 650 -3.88 -18.32 1.68
CA ILE A 650 -4.27 -18.96 0.41
C ILE A 650 -3.50 -20.26 0.17
N ALA A 651 -2.20 -20.32 0.38
CA ALA A 651 -1.40 -21.55 0.20
C ALA A 651 -1.87 -22.67 1.15
N ALA A 652 -2.30 -22.32 2.36
CA ALA A 652 -2.86 -23.30 3.29
C ALA A 652 -4.15 -23.98 2.78
N ASP A 653 -4.91 -23.33 1.89
CA ASP A 653 -6.09 -23.89 1.23
C ASP A 653 -5.75 -25.12 0.38
N ASP A 654 -4.77 -24.98 -0.51
CA ASP A 654 -4.33 -26.02 -1.44
C ASP A 654 -3.87 -27.27 -0.69
N ALA A 655 -3.14 -27.08 0.41
CA ALA A 655 -2.73 -28.14 1.32
C ALA A 655 -3.94 -28.86 1.96
N ILE A 656 -4.99 -28.15 2.38
CA ILE A 656 -6.22 -28.75 2.96
C ILE A 656 -6.96 -29.60 1.92
N HIS A 657 -7.11 -29.09 0.69
CA HIS A 657 -7.75 -29.85 -0.39
C HIS A 657 -6.97 -31.12 -0.72
N PHE A 658 -5.64 -31.03 -0.80
CA PHE A 658 -4.77 -32.17 -1.02
C PHE A 658 -4.86 -33.20 0.12
N LEU A 659 -4.69 -32.76 1.37
CA LEU A 659 -4.70 -33.61 2.56
C LEU A 659 -6.05 -34.29 2.77
N SER A 660 -7.15 -33.58 2.52
CA SER A 660 -8.50 -34.15 2.61
C SER A 660 -8.68 -35.31 1.63
N ARG A 661 -8.19 -35.16 0.39
CA ARG A 661 -8.26 -36.25 -0.59
C ARG A 661 -7.35 -37.40 -0.21
N TYR A 662 -6.10 -37.12 0.15
CA TYR A 662 -5.16 -38.14 0.58
C TYR A 662 -5.72 -38.99 1.72
N GLN A 663 -6.32 -38.37 2.72
CA GLN A 663 -6.96 -39.10 3.82
C GLN A 663 -8.18 -39.90 3.39
N ALA A 664 -9.01 -39.38 2.48
CA ALA A 664 -10.14 -40.12 1.93
C ALA A 664 -9.68 -41.37 1.17
N GLU A 665 -8.64 -41.27 0.35
CA GLU A 665 -8.07 -42.41 -0.38
C GLU A 665 -7.43 -43.43 0.55
N ARG A 666 -6.72 -42.99 1.60
CA ARG A 666 -6.19 -43.89 2.64
C ARG A 666 -7.29 -44.61 3.40
N LYS A 667 -8.41 -43.94 3.70
CA LYS A 667 -9.59 -44.57 4.33
C LYS A 667 -10.29 -45.58 3.42
N ASN A 668 -10.19 -45.40 2.10
CA ASN A 668 -10.69 -46.36 1.11
C ASN A 668 -9.75 -47.57 0.91
N GLY A 669 -8.70 -47.71 1.72
CA GLY A 669 -7.80 -48.86 1.72
C GLY A 669 -6.63 -48.79 0.74
N LEU A 670 -6.45 -47.67 0.01
CA LEU A 670 -5.31 -47.51 -0.89
C LEU A 670 -3.99 -47.43 -0.11
N ASN A 671 -2.94 -48.04 -0.65
CA ASN A 671 -1.59 -47.92 -0.10
C ASN A 671 -1.08 -46.47 -0.23
N ILE A 672 0.02 -46.10 0.44
CA ILE A 672 0.47 -44.70 0.49
C ILE A 672 0.80 -44.15 -0.89
N ASP A 673 1.54 -44.91 -1.70
CA ASP A 673 1.95 -44.48 -3.03
C ASP A 673 0.73 -44.31 -3.95
N GLN A 674 -0.21 -45.26 -3.93
CA GLN A 674 -1.48 -45.18 -4.67
C GLN A 674 -2.36 -44.03 -4.20
N ALA A 675 -2.45 -43.79 -2.89
CA ALA A 675 -3.23 -42.69 -2.33
C ALA A 675 -2.64 -41.33 -2.72
N LEU A 676 -1.31 -41.18 -2.72
CA LEU A 676 -0.62 -39.98 -3.17
C LEU A 676 -0.79 -39.75 -4.67
N GLU A 677 -0.59 -40.78 -5.49
CA GLU A 677 -0.75 -40.70 -6.94
C GLU A 677 -2.20 -40.35 -7.33
N CYS A 678 -3.18 -41.02 -6.71
CA CYS A 678 -4.59 -40.74 -6.96
C CYS A 678 -4.98 -39.32 -6.52
N SER A 679 -4.44 -38.84 -5.39
CA SER A 679 -4.68 -37.49 -4.90
C SER A 679 -4.05 -36.42 -5.79
N LEU A 680 -2.81 -36.63 -6.26
CA LEU A 680 -2.14 -35.72 -7.18
C LEU A 680 -2.85 -35.65 -8.54
N LEU A 681 -3.32 -36.78 -9.06
CA LEU A 681 -4.08 -36.79 -10.32
C LEU A 681 -5.42 -36.09 -10.22
N ARG A 682 -6.16 -36.29 -9.12
CA ARG A 682 -7.51 -35.76 -8.95
C ARG A 682 -7.52 -34.31 -8.49
N VAL A 683 -6.74 -33.99 -7.46
CA VAL A 683 -6.72 -32.65 -6.84
C VAL A 683 -5.74 -31.74 -7.56
N GLY A 684 -4.57 -32.25 -7.98
CA GLY A 684 -3.53 -31.43 -8.59
C GLY A 684 -4.00 -30.69 -9.85
N GLN A 685 -4.86 -31.31 -10.68
CA GLN A 685 -5.46 -30.62 -11.83
C GLN A 685 -6.31 -29.41 -11.43
N VAL A 686 -7.06 -29.53 -10.33
CA VAL A 686 -7.89 -28.44 -9.81
C VAL A 686 -7.03 -27.36 -9.16
N LEU A 687 -5.98 -27.73 -8.41
CA LEU A 687 -5.03 -26.76 -7.83
C LEU A 687 -4.32 -25.95 -8.91
N ILE A 688 -3.85 -26.60 -9.98
CA ILE A 688 -3.22 -25.92 -11.11
C ILE A 688 -4.21 -24.96 -11.78
N ALA A 689 -5.43 -25.43 -12.07
CA ALA A 689 -6.43 -24.60 -12.73
C ALA A 689 -6.80 -23.36 -11.90
N THR A 690 -7.08 -23.55 -10.61
CA THR A 690 -7.46 -22.47 -9.68
C THR A 690 -6.31 -21.50 -9.44
N THR A 691 -5.08 -21.99 -9.27
CA THR A 691 -3.88 -21.15 -9.19
C THR A 691 -3.69 -20.32 -10.46
N VAL A 692 -3.83 -20.91 -11.64
CA VAL A 692 -3.75 -20.16 -12.92
C VAL A 692 -4.81 -19.06 -12.98
N VAL A 693 -6.05 -19.34 -12.57
CA VAL A 693 -7.08 -18.29 -12.47
C VAL A 693 -6.67 -17.18 -11.52
N MET A 694 -6.14 -17.53 -10.35
CA MET A 694 -5.70 -16.56 -9.36
C MET A 694 -4.53 -15.71 -9.87
N LEU A 695 -3.53 -16.32 -10.50
CA LEU A 695 -2.39 -15.63 -11.12
C LEU A 695 -2.81 -14.71 -12.25
N CYS A 696 -3.74 -15.13 -13.10
CA CYS A 696 -4.29 -14.29 -14.16
C CYS A 696 -5.10 -13.12 -13.58
N GLY A 697 -6.01 -13.41 -12.64
CA GLY A 697 -6.87 -12.41 -12.00
C GLY A 697 -6.08 -11.35 -11.25
N LEU A 698 -5.16 -11.77 -10.38
CA LEU A 698 -4.26 -10.86 -9.67
C LEU A 698 -3.27 -10.20 -10.63
N GLY A 699 -2.67 -10.97 -11.54
CA GLY A 699 -1.70 -10.48 -12.52
C GLY A 699 -2.20 -9.32 -13.38
N SER A 700 -3.52 -9.17 -13.55
CA SER A 700 -4.11 -7.98 -14.18
C SER A 700 -3.71 -6.66 -13.51
N VAL A 701 -3.44 -6.68 -12.20
CA VAL A 701 -3.04 -5.51 -11.40
C VAL A 701 -1.57 -5.12 -11.65
N LEU A 702 -0.75 -5.98 -12.27
CA LEU A 702 0.62 -5.62 -12.68
C LEU A 702 0.64 -4.45 -13.69
N PHE A 703 -0.48 -4.20 -14.36
CA PHE A 703 -0.65 -3.06 -15.27
C PHE A 703 -1.15 -1.78 -14.58
N SER A 704 -1.19 -1.75 -13.24
CA SER A 704 -1.50 -0.56 -12.46
C SER A 704 -0.46 0.54 -12.68
N SER A 705 -0.94 1.77 -12.74
CA SER A 705 -0.10 2.97 -12.72
C SER A 705 0.53 3.21 -11.34
N LEU A 706 0.04 2.56 -10.28
CA LEU A 706 0.56 2.70 -8.92
C LEU A 706 1.63 1.62 -8.63
N PRO A 707 2.90 2.01 -8.41
CA PRO A 707 3.97 1.06 -8.10
C PRO A 707 3.66 0.14 -6.92
N MET A 708 3.02 0.66 -5.86
CA MET A 708 2.63 -0.16 -4.69
C MET A 708 1.69 -1.33 -5.04
N TYR A 709 0.77 -1.16 -6.00
CA TYR A 709 -0.11 -2.27 -6.41
C TYR A 709 0.61 -3.29 -7.28
N ARG A 710 1.55 -2.83 -8.11
CA ARG A 710 2.41 -3.74 -8.88
C ARG A 710 3.31 -4.56 -7.96
N ALA A 711 3.93 -3.93 -6.97
CA ALA A 711 4.79 -4.60 -5.99
C ALA A 711 4.02 -5.67 -5.20
N PHE A 712 2.84 -5.31 -4.66
CA PHE A 712 1.92 -6.25 -4.01
C PHE A 712 1.68 -7.49 -4.90
N THR A 713 1.23 -7.25 -6.13
CA THR A 713 0.78 -8.30 -7.04
C THR A 713 1.93 -9.14 -7.56
N ALA A 714 3.09 -8.54 -7.84
CA ALA A 714 4.27 -9.28 -8.29
C ALA A 714 4.72 -10.30 -7.25
N VAL A 715 4.81 -9.87 -5.99
CA VAL A 715 5.15 -10.76 -4.87
C VAL A 715 4.06 -11.79 -4.64
N ALA A 716 2.79 -11.41 -4.69
CA ALA A 716 1.68 -12.35 -4.52
C ALA A 716 1.69 -13.44 -5.60
N CYS A 717 1.82 -13.07 -6.88
CA CYS A 717 1.89 -14.02 -7.98
C CYS A 717 3.12 -14.93 -7.89
N ALA A 718 4.29 -14.40 -7.55
CA ALA A 718 5.50 -15.20 -7.35
C ALA A 718 5.34 -16.20 -6.19
N THR A 719 4.76 -15.74 -5.08
CA THR A 719 4.52 -16.57 -3.89
C THR A 719 3.52 -17.68 -4.17
N LEU A 720 2.38 -17.37 -4.80
CA LEU A 720 1.36 -18.37 -5.15
C LEU A 720 1.86 -19.38 -6.19
N SER A 721 2.65 -18.92 -7.18
CA SER A 721 3.28 -19.83 -8.14
C SER A 721 4.23 -20.81 -7.45
N THR A 722 5.02 -20.29 -6.51
CA THR A 722 5.95 -21.12 -5.72
C THR A 722 5.20 -22.03 -4.74
N ALA A 723 4.05 -21.59 -4.21
CA ALA A 723 3.21 -22.38 -3.32
C ALA A 723 2.63 -23.60 -4.04
N LEU A 724 2.09 -23.42 -5.26
CA LEU A 724 1.63 -24.55 -6.08
C LEU A 724 2.75 -25.57 -6.33
N ILE A 725 3.97 -25.12 -6.61
CA ILE A 725 5.13 -26.01 -6.78
C ILE A 725 5.43 -26.75 -5.47
N ALA A 726 5.40 -26.05 -4.33
CA ALA A 726 5.60 -26.65 -3.02
C ALA A 726 4.54 -27.71 -2.68
N ASP A 727 3.27 -27.45 -3.01
CA ASP A 727 2.17 -28.38 -2.75
C ASP A 727 2.16 -29.60 -3.68
N LEU A 728 2.65 -29.46 -4.90
CA LEU A 728 2.75 -30.59 -5.83
C LEU A 728 4.01 -31.44 -5.63
N ILE A 729 5.07 -30.89 -5.01
CA ILE A 729 6.38 -31.56 -4.87
C ILE A 729 6.71 -31.88 -3.42
N ILE A 730 6.73 -30.86 -2.56
CA ILE A 730 7.22 -30.94 -1.18
C ILE A 730 6.19 -31.65 -0.30
N LEU A 731 4.91 -31.28 -0.40
CA LEU A 731 3.85 -31.86 0.43
C LEU A 731 3.72 -33.39 0.27
N PRO A 732 3.64 -33.96 -0.96
CA PRO A 732 3.57 -35.42 -1.14
C PRO A 732 4.83 -36.14 -0.65
N ALA A 733 6.01 -35.54 -0.85
CA ALA A 733 7.27 -36.10 -0.40
C ALA A 733 7.36 -36.16 1.13
N LEU A 734 6.90 -35.10 1.82
CA LEU A 734 6.82 -35.07 3.28
C LEU A 734 5.82 -36.11 3.83
N LEU A 735 4.64 -36.21 3.21
CA LEU A 735 3.64 -37.22 3.58
C LEU A 735 4.17 -38.64 3.41
N LYS A 736 4.93 -38.89 2.34
CA LYS A 736 5.58 -40.18 2.11
C LYS A 736 6.67 -40.48 3.13
N LEU A 737 7.52 -39.51 3.48
CA LEU A 737 8.61 -39.76 4.42
C LEU A 737 8.11 -39.90 5.86
N PHE A 738 7.16 -39.05 6.25
CA PHE A 738 6.62 -38.97 7.60
C PHE A 738 5.22 -39.59 7.68
N HIS A 739 4.96 -40.66 6.95
CA HIS A 739 3.73 -41.42 7.14
C HIS A 739 3.73 -42.13 8.50
N ASN A 740 2.54 -42.40 9.04
CA ASN A 740 2.41 -43.30 10.17
C ASN A 740 2.38 -44.75 9.65
N LYS A 741 3.25 -45.63 10.16
CA LYS A 741 3.26 -47.06 9.77
C LYS A 741 2.06 -47.84 10.32
N LYS A 742 1.31 -47.27 11.27
CA LYS A 742 0.11 -47.84 11.87
C LYS A 742 -1.15 -47.17 11.29
N VAL A 743 -1.65 -47.69 10.17
CA VAL A 743 -3.08 -47.66 9.77
C VAL A 743 -3.37 -48.97 9.07
#